data_AF-A0AAD2FHK0-F1
#
_entry.id   AF-A0AAD2FHK0-F1
#
_cell.length_a   1.000
_cell.length_b   1.000
_cell.length_c   1.000
_cell.angle_alpha   90.00
_cell.angle_beta   90.00
_cell.angle_gamma   90.00
#
_symmetry.space_group_name_H-M   'P 1'
#
loop_
_entity.id
_entity.type
_entity.pdbx_description
1 polymer ?
#
loop_
_entity_poly.entity_id
_entity_poly.type
_entity_poly.pdbx_seq_one_letter_code
_entity_poly.pdbx_strand_id
1 'polypeptide(L)'
;MKFSAATLALASTLVTPTSAALCPLITEGITGLNTEYALEGKLNVVDFTASVTYTTLAAGAEPYVKILGASQEPTVTTEDGILTISSGKCEALDPVTDAPVASDAPVASPTVAAPTVDSPTEGASSASSLSWTTALGLSAVTMFSSGRYTTAATALTLLASAGLVQGGGHLPSECNPSLSIEVGVPPGATTTEKFGETDHYLAANVDTVVWGYFDPAATAADAPVTMSSGETITVEVITHHAGHDYAKMIRGDPAIEEIFAWQANETTFNKNEPKLPGSGVHLITGPVNIEGAMPGDILQVDILELDPRPNPEGKTYGTNSQKFAGYQFRLGEKRDGTPYTRAGGTEAITVFEFVEDADGNMLYGKPVYMYRFPNMTITDGSTVTFDGNPAVVVPQEFNMGYEGMPMEDEAIVYPAGFDGISVTDEGGIVYMSPDPAGLDWKVPLRPHLGTLAVMPSNTINYVDDAAPGGANSIPPSRFGGNVDDWRIGKGGTMYYKCEVEGCLMLVGDTHAAQGDSELAGTAMETSLTTKLRVTLHKEDSLPKLVTGVDWPLLETSDEYVVHGFAYTNYLDELDDPSNIFAEGASIDAAMADAYVKTRNWLMDAWDLIEEETIAVMTTSVDYSVTQVVDGNWGCHASIPKFVFDKSGAAYDYSCTTSKTPGRRNLKSTHQRRLKEDERRDLFAKYAGESASYEEHHARFFNKVTESCESCGESSLRGLLADKFLDAKLDAYEKATAN
;
A
#
# COMPACT_ATOMS: atom_id res chain seq x y z
N MET A 1 16.66 -38.24 -47.38
CA MET A 1 17.23 -37.34 -46.36
C MET A 1 16.83 -35.92 -46.70
N LYS A 2 16.34 -35.19 -45.68
CA LYS A 2 15.83 -33.80 -45.64
C LYS A 2 14.46 -33.55 -46.29
N PHE A 3 13.42 -33.55 -45.45
CA PHE A 3 12.11 -32.92 -45.70
C PHE A 3 11.98 -31.69 -44.79
N SER A 4 11.34 -30.64 -45.29
CA SER A 4 11.19 -29.34 -44.65
C SER A 4 10.19 -29.38 -43.49
N ALA A 5 10.51 -28.69 -42.39
CA ALA A 5 9.58 -28.40 -41.31
C ALA A 5 8.68 -27.22 -41.73
N ALA A 6 7.38 -27.32 -41.47
CA ALA A 6 6.43 -26.22 -41.61
C ALA A 6 6.45 -25.40 -40.31
N THR A 7 6.69 -24.10 -40.44
CA THR A 7 6.73 -23.12 -39.35
C THR A 7 5.30 -22.67 -39.02
N LEU A 8 4.90 -22.67 -37.75
CA LEU A 8 3.65 -22.08 -37.27
C LEU A 8 3.96 -20.66 -36.79
N ALA A 9 3.35 -19.64 -37.40
CA ALA A 9 3.47 -18.24 -36.99
C ALA A 9 2.12 -17.76 -36.46
N LEU A 10 2.05 -17.37 -35.18
CA LEU A 10 0.97 -16.50 -34.69
C LEU A 10 1.30 -15.07 -35.13
N ALA A 11 0.52 -14.53 -36.07
CA ALA A 11 0.61 -13.14 -36.47
C ALA A 11 -0.69 -12.42 -36.07
N SER A 12 -0.63 -11.57 -35.05
CA SER A 12 -1.66 -10.56 -34.80
C SER A 12 -1.38 -9.37 -35.72
N THR A 13 -2.30 -9.09 -36.64
CA THR A 13 -2.23 -7.90 -37.50
C THR A 13 -3.40 -6.99 -37.15
N LEU A 14 -3.16 -5.86 -36.49
CA LEU A 14 -4.20 -4.83 -36.29
C LEU A 14 -4.45 -4.13 -37.64
N VAL A 15 -5.69 -4.22 -38.12
CA VAL A 15 -6.14 -3.54 -39.34
C VAL A 15 -6.53 -2.09 -39.01
N THR A 16 -5.85 -1.13 -39.62
CA THR A 16 -6.20 0.30 -39.56
C THR A 16 -7.34 0.64 -40.52
N PRO A 17 -8.29 1.55 -40.17
CA PRO A 17 -9.15 2.17 -41.15
C PRO A 17 -8.48 3.42 -41.74
N THR A 18 -8.32 3.41 -43.05
CA THR A 18 -7.80 4.52 -43.87
C THR A 18 -8.75 5.72 -43.91
N SER A 19 -8.28 6.91 -43.49
CA SER A 19 -8.45 8.15 -44.26
C SER A 19 -7.43 9.23 -43.87
N ALA A 20 -6.79 9.77 -44.92
CA ALA A 20 -5.86 10.91 -45.09
C ALA A 20 -5.83 12.01 -43.99
N ALA A 21 -4.72 12.68 -43.64
CA ALA A 21 -3.50 13.03 -44.36
C ALA A 21 -2.37 13.53 -43.40
N LEU A 22 -1.10 13.21 -43.75
CA LEU A 22 0.19 13.90 -43.46
C LEU A 22 0.60 14.09 -41.97
N CYS A 23 1.76 13.70 -41.42
CA CYS A 23 3.14 13.43 -41.88
C CYS A 23 3.87 12.52 -40.83
N PRO A 24 5.09 11.98 -41.08
CA PRO A 24 5.54 10.68 -40.55
C PRO A 24 6.12 10.74 -39.13
N LEU A 25 5.69 9.82 -38.26
CA LEU A 25 6.43 9.38 -37.08
C LEU A 25 7.37 8.25 -37.50
N ILE A 26 8.65 8.42 -37.17
CA ILE A 26 9.66 7.37 -37.20
C ILE A 26 9.39 6.49 -35.97
N THR A 27 8.82 5.31 -36.18
CA THR A 27 8.87 4.21 -35.21
C THR A 27 10.08 3.34 -35.54
N GLU A 28 11.22 3.64 -34.90
CA GLU A 28 12.25 2.65 -34.62
C GLU A 28 12.24 2.43 -33.11
N GLY A 29 12.03 1.19 -32.67
CA GLY A 29 12.27 0.80 -31.28
C GLY A 29 11.12 0.17 -30.48
N ILE A 30 10.36 -0.77 -31.03
CA ILE A 30 9.86 -1.92 -30.25
C ILE A 30 10.07 -3.17 -31.10
N THR A 31 11.23 -3.80 -30.93
CA THR A 31 11.53 -5.14 -31.41
C THR A 31 11.83 -5.99 -30.20
N GLY A 32 10.99 -6.98 -29.92
CA GLY A 32 11.33 -8.03 -28.95
C GLY A 32 10.13 -8.58 -28.20
N LEU A 33 9.40 -9.50 -28.83
CA LEU A 33 8.78 -10.66 -28.16
C LEU A 33 8.54 -11.72 -29.26
N ASN A 34 9.63 -12.32 -29.74
CA ASN A 34 9.58 -13.55 -30.53
C ASN A 34 9.90 -14.70 -29.58
N THR A 35 8.89 -15.43 -29.11
CA THR A 35 9.06 -16.77 -28.55
C THR A 35 8.68 -17.78 -29.64
N GLU A 36 9.69 -18.36 -30.31
CA GLU A 36 9.50 -19.55 -31.13
C GLU A 36 9.43 -20.79 -30.23
N TYR A 37 8.30 -21.50 -30.23
CA TYR A 37 8.20 -22.84 -29.66
C TYR A 37 8.28 -23.89 -30.76
N ALA A 38 9.33 -24.71 -30.76
CA ALA A 38 9.43 -25.87 -31.63
C ALA A 38 8.79 -27.08 -30.94
N LEU A 39 7.53 -27.40 -31.30
CA LEU A 39 6.89 -28.66 -30.91
C LEU A 39 7.37 -29.77 -31.86
N GLU A 40 8.26 -30.64 -31.40
CA GLU A 40 8.65 -31.85 -32.13
C GLU A 40 7.52 -32.89 -32.08
N GLY A 41 6.58 -32.79 -33.02
CA GLY A 41 5.52 -33.79 -33.22
C GLY A 41 4.37 -33.27 -34.08
N LYS A 42 3.78 -34.13 -34.92
CA LYS A 42 2.58 -33.80 -35.72
C LYS A 42 1.35 -33.69 -34.79
N LEU A 43 1.14 -32.51 -34.23
CA LEU A 43 -0.01 -32.18 -33.38
C LEU A 43 -0.88 -31.13 -34.10
N ASN A 44 -2.20 -31.37 -34.17
CA ASN A 44 -3.16 -30.46 -34.79
C ASN A 44 -4.07 -29.84 -33.70
N VAL A 45 -4.29 -28.53 -33.74
CA VAL A 45 -5.17 -27.77 -32.83
C VAL A 45 -6.62 -27.87 -33.28
N VAL A 46 -7.54 -28.21 -32.38
CA VAL A 46 -8.94 -28.54 -32.72
C VAL A 46 -9.97 -27.66 -32.01
N ASP A 47 -9.59 -26.92 -30.95
CA ASP A 47 -10.47 -25.99 -30.23
C ASP A 47 -9.64 -24.91 -29.50
N PHE A 48 -10.22 -23.75 -29.23
CA PHE A 48 -9.61 -22.64 -28.49
C PHE A 48 -10.62 -21.97 -27.54
N THR A 49 -10.24 -21.87 -26.27
CA THR A 49 -10.91 -21.02 -25.29
C THR A 49 -9.95 -19.92 -24.87
N ALA A 50 -10.39 -18.65 -24.94
CA ALA A 50 -9.72 -17.52 -24.32
C ALA A 50 -10.57 -16.98 -23.16
N SER A 51 -9.93 -16.81 -22.01
CA SER A 51 -10.46 -16.00 -20.92
C SER A 51 -9.74 -14.66 -20.90
N VAL A 52 -10.49 -13.58 -20.69
CA VAL A 52 -9.99 -12.21 -20.51
C VAL A 52 -10.39 -11.75 -19.11
N THR A 53 -9.39 -11.42 -18.29
CA THR A 53 -9.55 -10.71 -17.01
C THR A 53 -9.28 -9.22 -17.25
N TYR A 54 -9.90 -8.31 -16.51
CA TYR A 54 -9.67 -6.87 -16.59
C TYR A 54 -9.69 -6.19 -15.21
N THR A 55 -8.95 -5.10 -15.06
CA THR A 55 -8.99 -4.22 -13.88
C THR A 55 -9.40 -2.83 -14.33
N THR A 56 -10.59 -2.34 -13.96
CA THR A 56 -11.06 -1.00 -14.36
C THR A 56 -10.78 0.04 -13.30
N LEU A 57 -10.07 1.12 -13.65
CA LEU A 57 -9.82 2.29 -12.78
C LEU A 57 -11.07 3.16 -12.54
N ALA A 58 -12.21 2.84 -13.16
CA ALA A 58 -13.47 3.54 -12.98
C ALA A 58 -14.44 2.66 -12.17
N ALA A 59 -14.88 3.13 -11.00
CA ALA A 59 -15.90 2.46 -10.22
C ALA A 59 -17.18 2.27 -11.06
N GLY A 60 -17.61 1.02 -11.26
CA GLY A 60 -18.88 0.67 -11.89
C GLY A 60 -18.93 0.68 -13.42
N ALA A 61 -17.79 0.77 -14.12
CA ALA A 61 -17.77 0.65 -15.58
C ALA A 61 -17.59 -0.80 -16.03
N GLU A 62 -18.63 -1.43 -16.58
CA GLU A 62 -18.50 -2.75 -17.21
C GLU A 62 -17.78 -2.60 -18.56
N PRO A 63 -16.61 -3.20 -18.77
CA PRO A 63 -15.99 -3.22 -20.07
C PRO A 63 -16.82 -4.08 -21.03
N TYR A 64 -16.83 -3.69 -22.30
CA TYR A 64 -17.39 -4.50 -23.36
C TYR A 64 -16.29 -5.31 -24.03
N VAL A 65 -16.66 -6.50 -24.51
CA VAL A 65 -15.87 -7.26 -25.47
C VAL A 65 -16.67 -7.41 -26.74
N LYS A 66 -16.10 -6.93 -27.84
CA LYS A 66 -16.69 -6.99 -29.17
C LYS A 66 -15.85 -7.92 -30.03
N ILE A 67 -16.48 -8.96 -30.56
CA ILE A 67 -15.83 -9.86 -31.51
C ILE A 67 -15.73 -9.14 -32.86
N LEU A 68 -14.51 -8.89 -33.30
CA LEU A 68 -14.19 -8.25 -34.58
C LEU A 68 -14.18 -9.24 -35.74
N GLY A 69 -13.89 -10.51 -35.44
CA GLY A 69 -13.91 -11.58 -36.42
C GLY A 69 -13.62 -12.93 -35.77
N ALA A 70 -14.31 -13.97 -36.22
CA ALA A 70 -14.05 -15.34 -35.81
C ALA A 70 -14.22 -16.28 -37.01
N SER A 71 -13.40 -17.32 -37.10
CA SER A 71 -13.50 -18.34 -38.15
C SER A 71 -14.71 -19.27 -38.00
N GLN A 72 -15.31 -19.32 -36.79
CA GLN A 72 -16.60 -19.95 -36.47
C GLN A 72 -17.37 -19.05 -35.50
N GLU A 73 -18.69 -19.19 -35.37
CA GLU A 73 -19.45 -18.42 -34.37
C GLU A 73 -18.99 -18.75 -32.96
N PRO A 74 -18.44 -17.79 -32.21
CA PRO A 74 -17.98 -18.03 -30.86
C PRO A 74 -19.13 -17.85 -29.86
N THR A 75 -19.09 -18.62 -28.77
CA THR A 75 -19.91 -18.37 -27.58
C THR A 75 -19.16 -17.47 -26.62
N VAL A 76 -19.81 -16.39 -26.18
CA VAL A 76 -19.29 -15.45 -25.18
C VAL A 76 -20.14 -15.55 -23.93
N THR A 77 -19.48 -15.73 -22.79
CA THR A 77 -20.11 -15.68 -21.47
C THR A 77 -19.31 -14.76 -20.56
N THR A 78 -20.02 -14.01 -19.72
CA THR A 78 -19.43 -13.12 -18.72
C THR A 78 -19.94 -13.54 -17.36
N GLU A 79 -19.04 -13.87 -16.44
CA GLU A 79 -19.35 -14.27 -15.06
C GLU A 79 -18.19 -13.78 -14.17
N ASP A 80 -18.50 -13.11 -13.06
CA ASP A 80 -17.53 -12.62 -12.06
C ASP A 80 -16.32 -11.83 -12.61
N GLY A 81 -16.56 -10.92 -13.56
CA GLY A 81 -15.48 -10.10 -14.15
C GLY A 81 -14.57 -10.86 -15.13
N ILE A 82 -14.85 -12.13 -15.41
CA ILE A 82 -14.13 -12.95 -16.38
C ILE A 82 -14.99 -13.10 -17.63
N LEU A 83 -14.42 -12.74 -18.78
CA LEU A 83 -15.07 -12.92 -20.07
C LEU A 83 -14.48 -14.14 -20.77
N THR A 84 -15.30 -15.17 -20.98
CA THR A 84 -14.90 -16.43 -21.62
C THR A 84 -15.42 -16.47 -23.05
N ILE A 85 -14.53 -16.76 -24.00
CA ILE A 85 -14.83 -16.88 -25.42
C ILE A 85 -14.40 -18.26 -25.89
N SER A 86 -15.36 -19.07 -26.34
CA SER A 86 -15.12 -20.39 -26.92
C SER A 86 -15.41 -20.35 -28.42
N SER A 87 -14.49 -20.86 -29.24
CA SER A 87 -14.82 -21.18 -30.64
C SER A 87 -15.73 -22.41 -30.69
N GLY A 88 -16.75 -22.42 -31.56
CA GLY A 88 -17.51 -23.64 -31.83
C GLY A 88 -16.61 -24.80 -32.27
N LYS A 89 -16.97 -26.04 -31.91
CA LYS A 89 -16.21 -27.26 -32.20
C LYS A 89 -16.11 -27.53 -33.71
N CYS A 90 -14.90 -27.80 -34.23
CA CYS A 90 -14.73 -28.41 -35.57
C CYS A 90 -15.23 -29.88 -35.51
N GLU A 91 -16.46 -30.18 -35.96
CA GLU A 91 -16.92 -31.56 -36.11
C GLU A 91 -16.20 -32.25 -37.29
N ALA A 92 -15.53 -33.38 -37.03
CA ALA A 92 -14.98 -34.21 -38.09
C ALA A 92 -16.12 -34.91 -38.83
N LEU A 93 -16.20 -34.73 -40.16
CA LEU A 93 -17.15 -35.46 -41.00
C LEU A 93 -16.84 -36.97 -40.95
N ASP A 94 -17.84 -37.77 -40.59
CA ASP A 94 -17.78 -39.23 -40.68
C ASP A 94 -17.48 -39.69 -42.12
N PRO A 95 -16.71 -40.77 -42.32
CA PRO A 95 -16.35 -41.23 -43.65
C PRO A 95 -17.59 -41.69 -44.43
N VAL A 96 -17.82 -41.01 -45.57
CA VAL A 96 -18.84 -41.35 -46.56
C VAL A 96 -18.66 -42.80 -47.03
N THR A 97 -19.69 -43.61 -46.78
CA THR A 97 -19.89 -44.93 -47.37
C THR A 97 -20.17 -44.80 -48.86
N ASP A 98 -19.37 -45.46 -49.72
CA ASP A 98 -19.89 -46.13 -50.93
C ASP A 98 -18.80 -46.92 -51.69
N ALA A 99 -18.98 -48.24 -51.79
CA ALA A 99 -18.83 -49.02 -53.03
C ALA A 99 -19.20 -50.53 -52.81
N PRO A 100 -19.67 -51.27 -53.83
CA PRO A 100 -20.72 -52.29 -53.67
C PRO A 100 -20.29 -53.78 -53.69
N VAL A 101 -21.09 -54.60 -52.99
CA VAL A 101 -21.60 -55.98 -53.23
C VAL A 101 -20.64 -57.10 -53.72
N ALA A 102 -20.49 -58.19 -52.93
CA ALA A 102 -21.06 -59.52 -53.23
C ALA A 102 -20.63 -60.66 -52.27
N SER A 103 -21.66 -61.44 -51.89
CA SER A 103 -21.73 -62.89 -51.61
C SER A 103 -21.02 -63.56 -50.41
N ASP A 104 -21.88 -64.23 -49.66
CA ASP A 104 -21.76 -65.54 -48.99
C ASP A 104 -21.35 -65.64 -47.51
N ALA A 105 -22.32 -66.16 -46.75
CA ALA A 105 -22.25 -66.69 -45.39
C ALA A 105 -21.79 -68.18 -45.42
N PRO A 106 -21.81 -69.00 -44.34
CA PRO A 106 -22.14 -68.72 -42.93
C PRO A 106 -21.28 -69.48 -41.87
N VAL A 107 -21.64 -69.29 -40.58
CA VAL A 107 -21.53 -70.19 -39.40
C VAL A 107 -20.17 -70.36 -38.67
N ALA A 108 -20.17 -70.04 -37.35
CA ALA A 108 -20.02 -70.98 -36.20
C ALA A 108 -19.25 -70.38 -35.00
N SER A 109 -19.91 -70.29 -33.84
CA SER A 109 -19.29 -70.30 -32.50
C SER A 109 -18.90 -71.77 -32.11
N PRO A 110 -18.29 -72.12 -30.94
CA PRO A 110 -17.93 -71.31 -29.75
C PRO A 110 -16.57 -71.74 -29.06
N THR A 111 -16.36 -71.27 -27.82
CA THR A 111 -15.67 -71.90 -26.65
C THR A 111 -14.17 -71.68 -26.30
N VAL A 112 -13.98 -71.05 -25.12
CA VAL A 112 -13.24 -71.48 -23.89
C VAL A 112 -11.72 -71.20 -23.69
N ALA A 113 -11.45 -70.68 -22.47
CA ALA A 113 -10.27 -70.78 -21.58
C ALA A 113 -9.12 -69.74 -21.62
N ALA A 114 -8.86 -69.14 -20.44
CA ALA A 114 -7.59 -68.58 -19.95
C ALA A 114 -6.71 -69.71 -19.33
N PRO A 115 -5.44 -69.52 -18.86
CA PRO A 115 -4.65 -68.28 -18.62
C PRO A 115 -3.14 -68.34 -19.03
N THR A 116 -2.38 -67.26 -18.73
CA THR A 116 -0.92 -67.13 -18.36
C THR A 116 -0.03 -66.14 -19.14
N VAL A 117 0.36 -65.05 -18.44
CA VAL A 117 1.67 -64.37 -18.20
C VAL A 117 2.76 -64.20 -19.32
N ASP A 118 3.06 -62.90 -19.55
CA ASP A 118 4.28 -62.13 -19.97
C ASP A 118 4.99 -62.19 -21.36
N SER A 119 4.76 -61.09 -22.11
CA SER A 119 5.69 -60.21 -22.88
C SER A 119 6.37 -60.69 -24.20
N PRO A 120 6.80 -59.79 -25.14
CA PRO A 120 6.29 -58.48 -25.60
C PRO A 120 6.12 -58.39 -27.17
N THR A 121 5.67 -57.21 -27.66
CA THR A 121 5.72 -56.65 -29.05
C THR A 121 4.60 -56.92 -30.11
N GLU A 122 4.06 -55.77 -30.57
CA GLU A 122 3.40 -55.40 -31.85
C GLU A 122 1.99 -55.88 -32.27
N GLY A 123 1.08 -54.89 -32.43
CA GLY A 123 0.09 -54.89 -33.54
C GLY A 123 -1.34 -54.39 -33.23
N ALA A 124 -1.74 -53.27 -33.86
CA ALA A 124 -3.10 -52.79 -34.19
C ALA A 124 -3.92 -51.92 -33.18
N SER A 125 -3.74 -50.61 -33.37
CA SER A 125 -4.68 -49.47 -33.30
C SER A 125 -6.06 -49.63 -32.62
N SER A 126 -6.21 -48.98 -31.46
CA SER A 126 -7.38 -48.16 -31.16
C SER A 126 -6.88 -46.73 -30.87
N ALA A 127 -7.49 -45.73 -31.49
CA ALA A 127 -7.16 -44.34 -31.22
C ALA A 127 -7.69 -43.98 -29.83
N SER A 128 -6.81 -43.84 -28.85
CA SER A 128 -7.14 -43.20 -27.57
C SER A 128 -7.05 -41.68 -27.74
N SER A 129 -8.15 -40.97 -27.51
CA SER A 129 -8.13 -39.52 -27.34
C SER A 129 -7.46 -39.17 -26.01
N LEU A 130 -6.23 -38.68 -26.06
CA LEU A 130 -5.54 -38.07 -24.92
C LEU A 130 -5.67 -36.55 -25.05
N SER A 131 -6.46 -35.92 -24.18
CA SER A 131 -6.50 -34.46 -24.05
C SER A 131 -5.31 -33.99 -23.20
N TRP A 132 -4.45 -33.15 -23.76
CA TRP A 132 -3.47 -32.39 -22.99
C TRP A 132 -3.96 -30.95 -22.89
N THR A 133 -4.10 -30.44 -21.67
CA THR A 133 -4.29 -29.01 -21.42
C THR A 133 -2.91 -28.40 -21.23
N THR A 134 -2.41 -27.70 -22.24
CA THR A 134 -1.29 -26.77 -22.06
C THR A 134 -1.89 -25.37 -21.91
N ALA A 135 -1.79 -24.80 -20.71
CA ALA A 135 -2.05 -23.38 -20.48
C ALA A 135 -0.84 -22.60 -21.04
N LEU A 136 -1.06 -21.79 -22.07
CA LEU A 136 -0.10 -20.79 -22.50
C LEU A 136 -0.57 -19.46 -21.92
N GLY A 137 0.10 -18.98 -20.88
CA GLY A 137 -0.12 -17.64 -20.33
C GLY A 137 0.60 -16.62 -21.21
N LEU A 138 -0.16 -15.74 -21.86
CA LEU A 138 0.34 -14.53 -22.50
C LEU A 138 -0.29 -13.33 -21.79
N SER A 139 0.52 -12.64 -20.98
CA SER A 139 0.16 -11.34 -20.41
C SER A 139 0.54 -10.26 -21.42
N ALA A 140 -0.44 -9.49 -21.91
CA ALA A 140 -0.18 -8.38 -22.82
C ALA A 140 -0.98 -7.15 -22.37
N VAL A 141 -0.29 -6.13 -21.86
CA VAL A 141 -0.91 -4.82 -21.60
C VAL A 141 -1.09 -4.11 -22.94
N THR A 142 -2.33 -3.94 -23.38
CA THR A 142 -2.62 -3.24 -24.65
C THR A 142 -3.24 -1.89 -24.34
N MET A 143 -2.52 -0.79 -24.60
CA MET A 143 -3.03 0.57 -24.44
C MET A 143 -3.78 1.01 -25.70
N PHE A 144 -5.06 1.38 -25.57
CA PHE A 144 -5.80 2.03 -26.65
C PHE A 144 -5.57 3.54 -26.59
N SER A 145 -4.96 4.14 -27.62
CA SER A 145 -5.03 5.58 -27.83
C SER A 145 -6.07 5.89 -28.91
N SER A 146 -7.15 6.57 -28.52
CA SER A 146 -8.08 7.19 -29.48
C SER A 146 -8.17 8.69 -29.18
N GLY A 147 -7.19 9.45 -29.68
CA GLY A 147 -7.16 10.89 -29.48
C GLY A 147 -6.78 11.29 -28.05
N ARG A 148 -6.52 12.59 -27.87
CA ARG A 148 -6.17 13.18 -26.58
C ARG A 148 -7.21 12.75 -25.54
N TYR A 149 -6.75 12.21 -24.41
CA TYR A 149 -7.50 11.81 -23.21
C TYR A 149 -8.15 10.40 -23.19
N THR A 150 -8.20 9.87 -21.95
CA THR A 150 -8.88 8.67 -21.40
C THR A 150 -8.03 7.40 -21.27
N THR A 151 -7.42 7.20 -20.10
CA THR A 151 -6.75 5.94 -19.72
C THR A 151 -7.77 5.01 -19.05
N ALA A 152 -8.42 4.15 -19.83
CA ALA A 152 -8.91 2.88 -19.31
C ALA A 152 -7.74 1.91 -19.36
N ALA A 153 -7.03 1.72 -18.25
CA ALA A 153 -6.16 0.56 -18.14
C ALA A 153 -7.08 -0.67 -18.08
N THR A 154 -6.84 -1.65 -18.94
CA THR A 154 -7.40 -2.99 -18.84
C THR A 154 -6.20 -3.90 -18.91
N ALA A 155 -5.74 -4.42 -17.76
CA ALA A 155 -4.79 -5.52 -17.76
C ALA A 155 -5.47 -6.69 -18.47
N LEU A 156 -4.94 -7.13 -19.62
CA LEU A 156 -5.54 -8.20 -20.43
C LEU A 156 -4.69 -9.45 -20.27
N THR A 157 -5.14 -10.38 -19.45
CA THR A 157 -4.54 -11.73 -19.37
C THR A 157 -5.29 -12.63 -20.34
N LEU A 158 -4.60 -13.18 -21.35
CA LEU A 158 -5.20 -14.11 -22.30
C LEU A 158 -4.76 -15.54 -21.96
N LEU A 159 -5.67 -16.32 -21.38
CA LEU A 159 -5.46 -17.74 -21.14
C LEU A 159 -6.01 -18.55 -22.30
N ALA A 160 -5.11 -19.06 -23.14
CA ALA A 160 -5.45 -19.93 -24.26
C ALA A 160 -5.34 -21.40 -23.86
N SER A 161 -6.40 -22.19 -24.06
CA SER A 161 -6.34 -23.65 -24.00
C SER A 161 -6.63 -24.26 -25.36
N ALA A 162 -5.72 -25.12 -25.85
CA ALA A 162 -5.81 -25.77 -27.15
C ALA A 162 -5.96 -27.28 -27.00
N GLY A 163 -7.04 -27.85 -27.55
CA GLY A 163 -7.19 -29.30 -27.65
C GLY A 163 -6.35 -29.85 -28.80
N LEU A 164 -5.41 -30.76 -28.52
CA LEU A 164 -4.60 -31.42 -29.54
C LEU A 164 -5.03 -32.88 -29.75
N VAL A 165 -5.21 -33.31 -31.01
CA VAL A 165 -5.52 -34.71 -31.35
C VAL A 165 -4.35 -35.34 -32.09
N GLN A 166 -3.88 -36.50 -31.62
CA GLN A 166 -2.84 -37.28 -32.28
C GLN A 166 -3.48 -38.33 -33.20
N GLY A 167 -3.44 -38.11 -34.52
CA GLY A 167 -4.00 -39.04 -35.51
C GLY A 167 -3.44 -38.83 -36.90
N GLY A 168 -2.98 -39.91 -37.54
CA GLY A 168 -2.33 -39.90 -38.86
C GLY A 168 -3.24 -39.66 -40.07
N GLY A 169 -4.42 -39.05 -39.89
CA GLY A 169 -5.33 -38.70 -40.98
C GLY A 169 -5.15 -37.25 -41.42
N HIS A 170 -5.17 -36.98 -42.74
CA HIS A 170 -5.22 -35.61 -43.26
C HIS A 170 -6.50 -34.93 -42.74
N LEU A 171 -6.35 -33.88 -41.93
CA LEU A 171 -7.43 -32.90 -41.76
C LEU A 171 -7.59 -32.12 -43.08
N PRO A 172 -8.82 -31.74 -43.47
CA PRO A 172 -9.02 -30.81 -44.58
C PRO A 172 -8.23 -29.52 -44.30
N SER A 173 -7.64 -28.93 -45.34
CA SER A 173 -6.81 -27.71 -45.27
C SER A 173 -7.58 -26.43 -44.89
N GLU A 174 -8.68 -26.53 -44.16
CA GLU A 174 -9.63 -25.42 -43.90
C GLU A 174 -9.99 -25.19 -42.42
N CYS A 175 -9.51 -25.98 -41.44
CA CYS A 175 -9.72 -25.67 -40.00
C CYS A 175 -8.47 -24.94 -39.47
N ASN A 176 -8.46 -23.60 -39.58
CA ASN A 176 -7.46 -22.73 -38.97
C ASN A 176 -8.19 -21.70 -38.08
N PRO A 177 -8.51 -22.06 -36.82
CA PRO A 177 -9.35 -21.23 -35.98
C PRO A 177 -8.66 -19.89 -35.67
N SER A 178 -9.37 -18.78 -35.89
CA SER A 178 -8.90 -17.42 -35.58
C SER A 178 -9.98 -16.66 -34.83
N LEU A 179 -9.59 -15.94 -33.78
CA LEU A 179 -10.46 -15.07 -32.99
C LEU A 179 -9.82 -13.68 -32.89
N SER A 180 -10.57 -12.64 -33.21
CA SER A 180 -10.18 -11.23 -33.06
C SER A 180 -11.21 -10.52 -32.21
N ILE A 181 -10.76 -9.88 -31.13
CA ILE A 181 -11.60 -9.20 -30.15
C ILE A 181 -11.12 -7.76 -29.93
N GLU A 182 -12.07 -6.89 -29.63
CA GLU A 182 -11.87 -5.53 -29.13
C GLU A 182 -12.39 -5.48 -27.70
N VAL A 183 -11.58 -5.04 -26.75
CA VAL A 183 -11.97 -4.81 -25.36
C VAL A 183 -11.95 -3.32 -25.10
N GLY A 184 -13.00 -2.76 -24.51
CA GLY A 184 -13.08 -1.33 -24.26
C GLY A 184 -14.04 -0.97 -23.13
N VAL A 185 -14.02 0.30 -22.71
CA VAL A 185 -14.96 0.85 -21.72
C VAL A 185 -16.07 1.61 -22.47
N PRO A 186 -17.36 1.54 -22.05
CA PRO A 186 -18.44 2.23 -22.72
C PRO A 186 -18.17 3.74 -22.87
N PRO A 187 -18.48 4.36 -24.02
CA PRO A 187 -18.37 5.80 -24.18
C PRO A 187 -19.23 6.52 -23.14
N GLY A 188 -18.60 7.32 -22.26
CA GLY A 188 -19.28 8.06 -21.20
C GLY A 188 -19.16 7.47 -19.79
N ALA A 189 -18.36 6.41 -19.59
CA ALA A 189 -17.95 6.00 -18.25
C ALA A 189 -17.12 7.11 -17.58
N THR A 190 -17.54 7.54 -16.39
CA THR A 190 -16.80 8.52 -15.58
C THR A 190 -15.60 7.83 -14.93
N THR A 191 -14.41 8.01 -15.50
CA THR A 191 -13.15 7.80 -14.77
C THR A 191 -13.02 8.89 -13.72
N THR A 192 -12.74 8.55 -12.47
CA THR A 192 -12.35 9.53 -11.45
C THR A 192 -11.09 10.25 -11.96
N GLU A 193 -11.22 11.51 -12.36
CA GLU A 193 -10.16 12.33 -13.00
C GLU A 193 -8.97 12.66 -12.07
N LYS A 194 -8.86 12.03 -10.88
CA LYS A 194 -7.95 12.42 -9.80
C LYS A 194 -6.48 12.45 -10.23
N PHE A 195 -6.06 11.58 -11.15
CA PHE A 195 -4.65 11.43 -11.52
C PHE A 195 -4.24 12.15 -12.82
N GLY A 196 -5.16 12.61 -13.67
CA GLY A 196 -4.83 13.21 -14.97
C GLY A 196 -3.94 12.32 -15.87
N GLU A 197 -3.23 12.91 -16.84
CA GLU A 197 -2.26 12.18 -17.70
C GLU A 197 -0.96 11.88 -16.94
N THR A 198 -0.40 10.68 -17.11
CA THR A 198 0.91 10.26 -16.57
C THR A 198 1.79 9.76 -17.72
N ASP A 199 3.11 9.98 -17.64
CA ASP A 199 4.05 9.52 -18.67
C ASP A 199 4.32 8.02 -18.53
N HIS A 200 4.40 7.54 -17.28
CA HIS A 200 4.63 6.13 -16.95
C HIS A 200 3.60 5.59 -15.96
N TYR A 201 3.45 4.28 -15.95
CA TYR A 201 2.58 3.55 -15.03
C TYR A 201 3.28 2.28 -14.56
N LEU A 202 3.34 2.08 -13.24
CA LEU A 202 3.89 0.89 -12.59
C LEU A 202 2.80 0.24 -11.74
N ALA A 203 2.27 -0.87 -12.24
CA ALA A 203 1.30 -1.69 -11.52
C ALA A 203 2.00 -2.46 -10.39
N ALA A 204 1.27 -2.75 -9.31
CA ALA A 204 1.72 -3.64 -8.26
C ALA A 204 1.29 -5.07 -8.58
N ASN A 205 2.24 -5.97 -8.74
CA ASN A 205 2.02 -7.41 -8.91
C ASN A 205 3.25 -8.19 -8.43
N VAL A 206 3.22 -9.50 -8.53
CA VAL A 206 4.29 -10.39 -8.06
C VAL A 206 5.65 -10.19 -8.75
N ASP A 207 5.68 -9.59 -9.95
CA ASP A 207 6.93 -9.31 -10.69
C ASP A 207 7.50 -7.93 -10.37
N THR A 208 6.68 -7.00 -9.89
CA THR A 208 7.06 -5.59 -9.66
C THR A 208 7.16 -5.20 -8.19
N VAL A 209 6.82 -6.13 -7.29
CA VAL A 209 6.84 -5.92 -5.85
C VAL A 209 7.81 -6.88 -5.18
N VAL A 210 8.66 -6.34 -4.32
CA VAL A 210 9.55 -7.09 -3.43
C VAL A 210 9.04 -6.96 -2.00
N TRP A 211 8.92 -8.09 -1.29
CA TRP A 211 8.44 -8.08 0.09
C TRP A 211 9.61 -8.02 1.08
N GLY A 212 9.75 -6.89 1.79
CA GLY A 212 10.54 -6.80 3.01
C GLY A 212 12.02 -6.39 2.86
N TYR A 213 12.52 -6.14 1.67
CA TYR A 213 13.90 -5.72 1.46
C TYR A 213 14.10 -4.91 0.18
N PHE A 214 15.23 -4.21 0.09
CA PHE A 214 15.70 -3.59 -1.15
C PHE A 214 16.73 -4.50 -1.82
N ASP A 215 16.43 -5.04 -3.01
CA ASP A 215 17.25 -6.08 -3.65
C ASP A 215 18.69 -5.59 -3.92
N PRO A 216 19.71 -6.21 -3.31
CA PRO A 216 21.11 -5.77 -3.42
C PRO A 216 21.69 -5.99 -4.82
N ALA A 217 21.07 -6.85 -5.63
CA ALA A 217 21.51 -7.18 -6.97
C ALA A 217 20.76 -6.39 -8.05
N ALA A 218 19.72 -5.63 -7.69
CA ALA A 218 18.93 -4.90 -8.67
C ALA A 218 19.78 -3.82 -9.36
N THR A 219 19.69 -3.81 -10.69
CA THR A 219 20.34 -2.83 -11.56
C THR A 219 19.31 -2.06 -12.37
N ALA A 220 19.75 -1.00 -13.05
CA ALA A 220 18.92 -0.26 -14.00
C ALA A 220 18.29 -1.16 -15.10
N ALA A 221 18.93 -2.28 -15.45
CA ALA A 221 18.41 -3.21 -16.45
C ALA A 221 17.26 -4.10 -15.92
N ASP A 222 17.15 -4.25 -14.60
CA ASP A 222 16.12 -5.06 -13.95
C ASP A 222 14.86 -4.22 -13.64
N ALA A 223 14.95 -2.89 -13.75
CA ALA A 223 13.85 -1.98 -13.46
C ALA A 223 12.68 -2.15 -14.44
N PRO A 224 11.45 -2.44 -13.98
CA PRO A 224 10.28 -2.58 -14.85
C PRO A 224 9.92 -1.31 -15.63
N VAL A 225 10.32 -0.15 -15.11
CA VAL A 225 10.12 1.16 -15.73
C VAL A 225 11.45 1.92 -15.73
N THR A 226 11.77 2.51 -16.88
CA THR A 226 12.83 3.51 -17.03
C THR A 226 12.19 4.82 -17.45
N MET A 227 12.54 5.91 -16.76
CA MET A 227 12.00 7.23 -17.03
C MET A 227 13.08 8.31 -17.05
N SER A 228 12.79 9.37 -17.79
CA SER A 228 13.63 10.56 -17.96
C SER A 228 13.32 11.62 -16.90
N SER A 229 14.29 12.49 -16.62
CA SER A 229 14.10 13.62 -15.70
C SER A 229 12.98 14.56 -16.18
N GLY A 230 12.06 14.92 -15.27
CA GLY A 230 10.90 15.78 -15.49
C GLY A 230 9.59 15.02 -15.74
N GLU A 231 9.67 13.71 -16.01
CA GLU A 231 8.50 12.87 -16.30
C GLU A 231 7.72 12.50 -15.02
N THR A 232 6.48 12.07 -15.25
CA THR A 232 5.56 11.61 -14.21
C THR A 232 5.37 10.10 -14.27
N ILE A 233 5.17 9.50 -13.10
CA ILE A 233 4.85 8.08 -12.97
C ILE A 233 3.69 7.89 -11.99
N THR A 234 2.74 7.04 -12.37
CA THR A 234 1.73 6.52 -11.44
C THR A 234 2.18 5.16 -10.93
N VAL A 235 2.24 4.98 -9.61
CA VAL A 235 2.68 3.73 -8.97
C VAL A 235 1.55 3.23 -8.07
N GLU A 236 1.09 2.00 -8.32
CA GLU A 236 0.23 1.30 -7.37
C GLU A 236 1.08 0.78 -6.22
N VAL A 237 0.62 0.96 -4.98
CA VAL A 237 1.34 0.53 -3.78
C VAL A 237 0.36 -0.17 -2.86
N ILE A 238 0.69 -1.41 -2.49
CA ILE A 238 -0.18 -2.28 -1.70
C ILE A 238 0.31 -2.30 -0.26
N THR A 239 -0.60 -2.09 0.69
CA THR A 239 -0.22 -2.25 2.10
C THR A 239 0.04 -3.73 2.40
N HIS A 240 1.10 -3.96 3.16
CA HIS A 240 1.45 -5.27 3.66
C HIS A 240 0.45 -5.80 4.72
N HIS A 241 -0.50 -4.98 5.20
CA HIS A 241 -1.56 -5.40 6.14
C HIS A 241 -2.90 -5.72 5.47
N ALA A 242 -2.97 -5.82 4.14
CA ALA A 242 -4.23 -6.17 3.47
C ALA A 242 -4.80 -7.51 3.99
N GLY A 243 -3.93 -8.42 4.43
CA GLY A 243 -4.29 -9.70 5.07
C GLY A 243 -5.07 -9.59 6.38
N HIS A 244 -5.14 -8.42 7.02
CA HIS A 244 -5.94 -8.24 8.23
C HIS A 244 -7.44 -8.38 7.98
N ASP A 245 -7.90 -8.08 6.76
CA ASP A 245 -9.27 -8.34 6.36
C ASP A 245 -9.36 -8.61 4.86
N TYR A 246 -9.43 -9.91 4.52
CA TYR A 246 -9.61 -10.37 3.16
C TYR A 246 -10.82 -9.73 2.47
N ALA A 247 -11.99 -9.68 3.11
CA ALA A 247 -13.21 -9.21 2.47
C ALA A 247 -13.16 -7.73 2.09
N LYS A 248 -12.39 -6.93 2.84
CA LYS A 248 -12.32 -5.47 2.67
C LYS A 248 -11.13 -5.01 1.83
N MET A 249 -9.99 -5.68 1.94
CA MET A 249 -8.73 -5.20 1.36
C MET A 249 -8.11 -6.13 0.32
N ILE A 250 -8.68 -7.32 0.08
CA ILE A 250 -8.14 -8.30 -0.90
C ILE A 250 -9.22 -8.76 -1.89
N ARG A 251 -10.38 -9.21 -1.40
CA ARG A 251 -11.43 -9.90 -2.16
C ARG A 251 -11.83 -9.13 -3.42
N GLY A 252 -11.66 -9.78 -4.58
CA GLY A 252 -12.04 -9.24 -5.89
C GLY A 252 -11.08 -8.20 -6.45
N ASP A 253 -9.92 -7.98 -5.84
CA ASP A 253 -8.81 -7.23 -6.41
C ASP A 253 -7.74 -8.20 -6.96
N PRO A 254 -7.64 -8.39 -8.28
CA PRO A 254 -6.76 -9.40 -8.86
C PRO A 254 -5.28 -9.23 -8.49
N ALA A 255 -4.83 -7.97 -8.34
CA ALA A 255 -3.43 -7.68 -8.02
C ALA A 255 -3.10 -8.07 -6.58
N ILE A 256 -3.97 -7.70 -5.64
CA ILE A 256 -3.77 -8.02 -4.22
C ILE A 256 -3.99 -9.52 -3.98
N GLU A 257 -4.98 -10.13 -4.64
CA GLU A 257 -5.20 -11.57 -4.59
C GLU A 257 -3.98 -12.35 -5.06
N GLU A 258 -3.35 -11.94 -6.17
CA GLU A 258 -2.14 -12.59 -6.68
C GLU A 258 -0.96 -12.48 -5.70
N ILE A 259 -0.72 -11.30 -5.13
CA ILE A 259 0.37 -11.05 -4.18
C ILE A 259 0.18 -11.87 -2.89
N PHE A 260 -1.03 -11.89 -2.33
CA PHE A 260 -1.30 -12.54 -1.05
C PHE A 260 -1.61 -14.04 -1.16
N ALA A 261 -1.96 -14.56 -2.34
CA ALA A 261 -2.29 -15.98 -2.51
C ALA A 261 -1.12 -16.90 -2.17
N TRP A 262 -1.34 -17.89 -1.32
CA TRP A 262 -0.32 -18.91 -0.99
C TRP A 262 -0.26 -19.99 -2.07
N GLN A 263 0.92 -20.20 -2.65
CA GLN A 263 1.15 -21.23 -3.64
C GLN A 263 1.33 -22.62 -3.01
N ALA A 264 1.14 -23.67 -3.82
CA ALA A 264 1.35 -25.05 -3.36
C ALA A 264 2.82 -25.30 -2.97
N ASN A 265 3.04 -25.80 -1.75
CA ASN A 265 4.36 -26.03 -1.11
C ASN A 265 5.11 -24.76 -0.68
N GLU A 266 4.45 -23.61 -0.71
CA GLU A 266 4.99 -22.40 -0.11
C GLU A 266 5.01 -22.55 1.42
N THR A 267 6.10 -22.10 2.05
CA THR A 267 6.25 -22.10 3.50
C THR A 267 6.25 -20.68 4.01
N THR A 268 6.04 -20.47 5.30
CA THR A 268 6.26 -19.17 5.96
C THR A 268 7.59 -18.55 5.59
N PHE A 269 8.63 -19.38 5.44
CA PHE A 269 9.96 -18.96 5.06
C PHE A 269 10.02 -18.50 3.60
N ASN A 270 9.39 -19.21 2.66
CA ASN A 270 9.44 -18.84 1.23
C ASN A 270 8.38 -17.79 0.83
N LYS A 271 7.20 -17.76 1.47
CA LYS A 271 6.15 -16.75 1.20
C LYS A 271 6.64 -15.34 1.49
N ASN A 272 7.49 -15.23 2.52
CA ASN A 272 8.06 -13.97 2.95
C ASN A 272 9.47 -13.75 2.43
N GLU A 273 9.96 -14.55 1.45
CA GLU A 273 11.40 -14.80 1.19
C GLU A 273 12.30 -13.80 1.93
N PRO A 274 12.64 -14.08 3.21
CA PRO A 274 13.72 -13.35 3.80
C PRO A 274 14.92 -13.89 3.04
N LYS A 275 15.38 -13.14 2.02
CA LYS A 275 16.80 -13.09 1.73
C LYS A 275 17.39 -12.48 3.01
N LEU A 276 17.61 -13.36 3.99
CA LEU A 276 18.04 -13.08 5.34
C LEU A 276 19.27 -12.17 5.31
N PRO A 277 19.43 -11.33 6.34
CA PRO A 277 19.04 -11.55 7.73
C PRO A 277 18.27 -10.39 8.37
N GLY A 278 17.14 -10.04 7.78
CA GLY A 278 16.08 -9.28 8.42
C GLY A 278 14.84 -9.34 7.54
N SER A 279 13.75 -9.93 8.01
CA SER A 279 12.48 -9.87 7.29
C SER A 279 11.89 -8.48 7.54
N GLY A 280 12.18 -7.53 6.65
CA GLY A 280 11.32 -6.37 6.57
C GLY A 280 9.90 -6.80 6.19
N VAL A 281 8.94 -5.92 6.38
CA VAL A 281 7.52 -6.29 6.26
C VAL A 281 6.80 -5.62 5.10
N HIS A 282 7.40 -4.61 4.48
CA HIS A 282 6.74 -3.76 3.50
C HIS A 282 6.74 -4.39 2.11
N LEU A 283 5.64 -4.27 1.39
CA LEU A 283 5.59 -4.52 -0.05
C LEU A 283 6.19 -3.29 -0.77
N ILE A 284 7.33 -3.48 -1.42
CA ILE A 284 8.08 -2.42 -2.09
C ILE A 284 7.89 -2.56 -3.60
N THR A 285 7.21 -1.59 -4.22
CA THR A 285 7.00 -1.53 -5.66
C THR A 285 8.18 -0.82 -6.34
N GLY A 286 8.77 -1.45 -7.36
CA GLY A 286 9.93 -0.92 -8.08
C GLY A 286 10.96 -2.00 -8.42
N PRO A 287 12.23 -1.62 -8.68
CA PRO A 287 12.73 -0.24 -8.73
C PRO A 287 12.32 0.49 -10.01
N VAL A 288 12.24 1.81 -9.95
CA VAL A 288 12.11 2.70 -11.12
C VAL A 288 13.48 3.27 -11.47
N ASN A 289 13.95 3.00 -12.69
CA ASN A 289 15.22 3.51 -13.19
C ASN A 289 15.09 4.93 -13.73
N ILE A 290 16.03 5.81 -13.36
CA ILE A 290 16.06 7.21 -13.79
C ILE A 290 17.24 7.41 -14.75
N GLU A 291 16.94 7.70 -16.00
CA GLU A 291 17.95 7.80 -17.06
C GLU A 291 19.03 8.82 -16.73
N GLY A 292 20.30 8.37 -16.78
CA GLY A 292 21.47 9.23 -16.57
C GLY A 292 21.73 9.63 -15.11
N ALA A 293 20.96 9.10 -14.15
CA ALA A 293 21.26 9.24 -12.73
C ALA A 293 22.52 8.45 -12.36
N MET A 294 23.42 9.10 -11.63
CA MET A 294 24.70 8.55 -11.18
C MET A 294 24.87 8.77 -9.67
N PRO A 295 25.73 7.97 -9.00
CA PRO A 295 26.09 8.22 -7.61
C PRO A 295 26.56 9.67 -7.40
N GLY A 296 26.02 10.36 -6.41
CA GLY A 296 26.30 11.77 -6.10
C GLY A 296 25.25 12.77 -6.62
N ASP A 297 24.43 12.37 -7.59
CA ASP A 297 23.27 13.17 -8.02
C ASP A 297 22.21 13.26 -6.91
N ILE A 298 21.29 14.22 -7.02
CA ILE A 298 20.10 14.32 -6.17
C ILE A 298 18.86 13.99 -7.00
N LEU A 299 18.09 13.01 -6.52
CA LEU A 299 16.75 12.73 -7.00
C LEU A 299 15.74 13.58 -6.25
N GLN A 300 15.04 14.45 -6.97
CA GLN A 300 13.85 15.14 -6.49
C GLN A 300 12.60 14.36 -6.89
N VAL A 301 11.71 14.11 -5.93
CA VAL A 301 10.44 13.40 -6.14
C VAL A 301 9.30 14.27 -5.64
N ASP A 302 8.50 14.85 -6.56
CA ASP A 302 7.29 15.61 -6.21
C ASP A 302 6.11 14.65 -6.07
N ILE A 303 5.43 14.68 -4.93
CA ILE A 303 4.25 13.84 -4.66
C ILE A 303 3.02 14.61 -5.12
N LEU A 304 2.50 14.27 -6.30
CA LEU A 304 1.42 15.02 -6.95
C LEU A 304 0.03 14.59 -6.47
N GLU A 305 -0.16 13.29 -6.26
CA GLU A 305 -1.44 12.71 -5.84
C GLU A 305 -1.21 11.42 -5.05
N LEU A 306 -2.06 11.20 -4.04
CA LEU A 306 -2.14 9.98 -3.25
C LEU A 306 -3.62 9.67 -3.03
N ASP A 307 -4.11 8.58 -3.62
CA ASP A 307 -5.51 8.19 -3.54
C ASP A 307 -5.64 6.78 -2.97
N PRO A 308 -6.42 6.57 -1.90
CA PRO A 308 -6.68 5.24 -1.39
C PRO A 308 -7.32 4.32 -2.41
N ARG A 309 -6.82 3.08 -2.47
CA ARG A 309 -7.29 2.07 -3.41
C ARG A 309 -8.66 1.54 -2.95
N PRO A 310 -9.75 1.78 -3.70
CA PRO A 310 -11.05 1.26 -3.33
C PRO A 310 -11.14 -0.23 -3.60
N ASN A 311 -11.90 -0.93 -2.77
CA ASN A 311 -12.32 -2.30 -3.04
C ASN A 311 -13.38 -2.33 -4.17
N PRO A 312 -13.79 -3.51 -4.67
CA PRO A 312 -14.78 -3.62 -5.74
C PRO A 312 -16.15 -3.00 -5.43
N GLU A 313 -16.49 -2.78 -4.16
CA GLU A 313 -17.71 -2.10 -3.72
C GLU A 313 -17.57 -0.56 -3.73
N GLY A 314 -16.41 -0.03 -4.12
CA GLY A 314 -16.11 1.40 -4.16
C GLY A 314 -15.76 2.00 -2.80
N LYS A 315 -15.46 1.17 -1.79
CA LYS A 315 -15.08 1.64 -0.44
C LYS A 315 -13.60 1.48 -0.19
N THR A 316 -13.03 2.39 0.58
CA THR A 316 -11.63 2.38 0.97
C THR A 316 -11.50 2.05 2.45
N TYR A 317 -10.51 1.22 2.76
CA TYR A 317 -10.27 0.73 4.12
C TYR A 317 -8.80 0.84 4.49
N GLY A 318 -8.56 0.89 5.79
CA GLY A 318 -7.22 0.75 6.34
C GLY A 318 -7.23 0.04 7.68
N THR A 319 -6.07 -0.27 8.19
CA THR A 319 -5.91 -1.01 9.44
C THR A 319 -4.81 -0.41 10.30
N ASN A 320 -4.98 -0.45 11.61
CA ASN A 320 -3.92 -0.17 12.56
C ASN A 320 -3.69 -1.41 13.43
N SER A 321 -2.44 -1.83 13.55
CA SER A 321 -2.04 -2.96 14.39
C SER A 321 -1.21 -2.49 15.58
N GLN A 322 -1.66 -2.85 16.79
CA GLN A 322 -0.91 -2.62 18.02
C GLN A 322 0.15 -3.71 18.19
N LYS A 323 1.22 -3.62 17.38
CA LYS A 323 2.25 -4.64 17.26
C LYS A 323 3.17 -4.72 18.47
N PHE A 324 3.81 -5.87 18.64
CA PHE A 324 4.88 -6.09 19.61
C PHE A 324 6.08 -5.14 19.45
N ALA A 325 6.27 -4.57 18.25
CA ALA A 325 7.30 -3.56 17.98
C ALA A 325 6.92 -2.16 18.52
N GLY A 326 5.63 -1.94 18.82
CA GLY A 326 5.11 -0.67 19.31
C GLY A 326 5.72 -0.25 20.65
N TYR A 327 5.81 1.06 20.86
CA TYR A 327 6.43 1.65 22.04
C TYR A 327 5.77 1.19 23.35
N GLN A 328 4.46 0.90 23.33
CA GLN A 328 3.72 0.39 24.48
C GLN A 328 4.29 -0.92 25.05
N PHE A 329 4.86 -1.79 24.21
CA PHE A 329 5.48 -3.04 24.67
C PHE A 329 6.74 -2.80 25.50
N ARG A 330 7.42 -1.65 25.31
CA ARG A 330 8.62 -1.26 26.07
C ARG A 330 8.29 -0.89 27.52
N LEU A 331 7.06 -0.50 27.81
CA LEU A 331 6.59 -0.25 29.17
C LEU A 331 6.32 -1.53 29.96
N GLY A 332 6.22 -2.69 29.28
CA GLY A 332 6.02 -4.00 29.87
C GLY A 332 4.59 -4.30 30.33
N GLU A 333 3.86 -3.32 30.85
CA GLU A 333 2.52 -3.51 31.43
C GLU A 333 1.47 -2.52 30.90
N LYS A 334 0.25 -3.02 30.75
CA LYS A 334 -0.96 -2.26 30.48
C LYS A 334 -1.42 -1.54 31.75
N ARG A 335 -2.36 -0.60 31.59
CA ARG A 335 -2.93 0.19 32.70
C ARG A 335 -3.54 -0.65 33.82
N ASP A 336 -4.10 -1.81 33.50
CA ASP A 336 -4.73 -2.72 34.47
C ASP A 336 -3.72 -3.67 35.16
N GLY A 337 -2.42 -3.51 34.89
CA GLY A 337 -1.34 -4.34 35.43
C GLY A 337 -1.12 -5.65 34.67
N THR A 338 -1.86 -5.90 33.58
CA THR A 338 -1.59 -7.06 32.72
C THR A 338 -0.41 -6.78 31.78
N PRO A 339 0.45 -7.76 31.46
CA PRO A 339 1.60 -7.51 30.60
C PRO A 339 1.19 -7.28 29.13
N TYR A 340 2.03 -6.54 28.40
CA TYR A 340 2.07 -6.64 26.94
C TYR A 340 2.86 -7.92 26.58
N THR A 341 2.25 -8.87 25.87
CA THR A 341 2.91 -10.14 25.52
C THR A 341 2.85 -10.39 24.03
N ARG A 342 3.99 -10.75 23.43
CA ARG A 342 4.07 -11.02 21.99
C ARG A 342 3.11 -12.13 21.57
N ALA A 343 3.02 -13.22 22.33
CA ALA A 343 2.10 -14.33 22.05
C ALA A 343 0.81 -14.25 22.88
N GLY A 344 -0.29 -14.77 22.31
CA GLY A 344 -1.55 -15.02 23.04
C GLY A 344 -2.62 -13.93 22.91
N GLY A 345 -2.68 -13.24 21.76
CA GLY A 345 -3.79 -12.34 21.42
C GLY A 345 -3.81 -11.03 22.20
N THR A 346 -2.65 -10.45 22.52
CA THR A 346 -2.60 -9.10 23.12
C THR A 346 -2.52 -7.97 22.10
N GLU A 347 -2.09 -8.27 20.88
CA GLU A 347 -2.10 -7.35 19.75
C GLU A 347 -3.54 -7.16 19.28
N ALA A 348 -3.95 -5.90 19.14
CA ALA A 348 -5.27 -5.52 18.68
C ALA A 348 -5.15 -4.88 17.31
N ILE A 349 -5.99 -5.34 16.39
CA ILE A 349 -6.13 -4.78 15.05
C ILE A 349 -7.43 -3.98 15.01
N THR A 350 -7.34 -2.75 14.50
CA THR A 350 -8.50 -1.88 14.26
C THR A 350 -8.66 -1.68 12.78
N VAL A 351 -9.83 -2.06 12.24
CA VAL A 351 -10.17 -1.83 10.83
C VAL A 351 -10.94 -0.52 10.72
N PHE A 352 -10.57 0.32 9.76
CA PHE A 352 -11.18 1.61 9.49
C PHE A 352 -11.81 1.62 8.10
N GLU A 353 -13.00 2.21 8.01
CA GLU A 353 -13.61 2.64 6.76
C GLU A 353 -13.31 4.12 6.58
N PHE A 354 -12.92 4.53 5.38
CA PHE A 354 -12.72 5.94 5.12
C PHE A 354 -14.03 6.59 4.69
N VAL A 355 -14.37 7.67 5.35
CA VAL A 355 -15.60 8.41 5.08
C VAL A 355 -15.28 9.52 4.09
N GLU A 356 -15.98 9.52 2.96
CA GLU A 356 -15.89 10.53 1.91
C GLU A 356 -17.11 11.47 1.94
N ASP A 357 -16.95 12.67 1.38
CA ASP A 357 -18.08 13.54 1.04
C ASP A 357 -18.71 13.18 -0.31
N ALA A 358 -19.76 13.91 -0.70
CA ALA A 358 -20.47 13.68 -1.96
C ALA A 358 -19.61 13.93 -3.22
N ASP A 359 -18.49 14.63 -3.07
CA ASP A 359 -17.54 14.95 -4.14
C ASP A 359 -16.36 13.95 -4.17
N GLY A 360 -16.38 12.92 -3.30
CA GLY A 360 -15.32 11.91 -3.20
C GLY A 360 -14.06 12.39 -2.47
N ASN A 361 -14.17 13.48 -1.70
CA ASN A 361 -13.07 13.94 -0.85
C ASN A 361 -13.06 13.16 0.45
N MET A 362 -11.88 12.65 0.81
CA MET A 362 -11.61 11.96 2.06
C MET A 362 -11.83 12.90 3.25
N LEU A 363 -12.79 12.59 4.13
CA LEU A 363 -13.10 13.39 5.31
C LEU A 363 -12.36 12.92 6.56
N TYR A 364 -12.50 11.63 6.90
CA TYR A 364 -11.89 11.02 8.09
C TYR A 364 -11.94 9.49 8.02
N GLY A 365 -11.02 8.82 8.71
CA GLY A 365 -11.09 7.39 9.00
C GLY A 365 -12.04 7.14 10.18
N LYS A 366 -12.97 6.19 10.03
CA LYS A 366 -13.89 5.75 11.08
C LYS A 366 -13.59 4.30 11.44
N PRO A 367 -13.31 3.97 12.71
CA PRO A 367 -13.16 2.57 13.10
C PRO A 367 -14.48 1.82 12.88
N VAL A 368 -14.39 0.66 12.24
CA VAL A 368 -15.52 -0.24 11.97
C VAL A 368 -15.65 -1.23 13.11
N TYR A 369 -14.56 -1.94 13.39
CA TYR A 369 -14.42 -2.86 14.51
C TYR A 369 -12.94 -3.02 14.89
N MET A 370 -12.72 -3.64 16.05
CA MET A 370 -11.41 -4.01 16.53
C MET A 370 -11.43 -5.49 16.92
N TYR A 371 -10.34 -6.23 16.74
CA TYR A 371 -10.23 -7.62 17.16
C TYR A 371 -8.83 -7.93 17.66
N ARG A 372 -8.70 -9.00 18.46
CA ARG A 372 -7.40 -9.52 18.88
C ARG A 372 -6.83 -10.41 17.81
N PHE A 373 -5.56 -10.22 17.48
CA PHE A 373 -4.88 -11.12 16.54
C PHE A 373 -4.99 -12.57 17.04
N PRO A 374 -5.59 -13.49 16.25
CA PRO A 374 -5.87 -14.84 16.70
C PRO A 374 -4.65 -15.76 16.60
N ASN A 375 -4.65 -16.85 17.35
CA ASN A 375 -3.75 -17.96 17.08
C ASN A 375 -4.27 -18.75 15.88
N MET A 376 -3.41 -19.02 14.90
CA MET A 376 -3.78 -19.67 13.64
C MET A 376 -2.80 -20.78 13.26
N THR A 377 -3.29 -21.76 12.51
CA THR A 377 -2.48 -22.67 11.71
C THR A 377 -2.56 -22.21 10.25
N ILE A 378 -1.40 -22.01 9.62
CA ILE A 378 -1.31 -21.56 8.23
C ILE A 378 -1.01 -22.72 7.28
N THR A 379 -0.92 -22.43 5.97
CA THR A 379 -0.87 -23.40 4.87
C THR A 379 0.25 -24.46 4.99
N ASP A 380 1.38 -24.11 5.58
CA ASP A 380 2.51 -25.03 5.79
C ASP A 380 2.41 -25.87 7.08
N GLY A 381 1.31 -25.73 7.83
CA GLY A 381 1.05 -26.39 9.10
C GLY A 381 1.70 -25.72 10.31
N SER A 382 2.46 -24.64 10.12
CA SER A 382 3.03 -23.87 11.23
C SER A 382 1.97 -23.06 11.98
N THR A 383 2.28 -22.70 13.23
CA THR A 383 1.41 -21.90 14.08
C THR A 383 1.88 -20.45 14.13
N VAL A 384 0.96 -19.52 13.87
CA VAL A 384 1.15 -18.08 14.01
C VAL A 384 0.34 -17.61 15.22
N THR A 385 0.98 -16.89 16.14
CA THR A 385 0.38 -16.48 17.43
C THR A 385 0.46 -14.97 17.70
N PHE A 386 0.99 -14.24 16.72
CA PHE A 386 1.21 -12.80 16.73
C PHE A 386 1.35 -12.29 15.28
N ASP A 387 1.10 -11.01 15.08
CA ASP A 387 1.18 -10.27 13.81
C ASP A 387 2.65 -10.01 13.43
N GLY A 388 3.37 -11.09 13.09
CA GLY A 388 4.77 -11.07 12.71
C GLY A 388 5.07 -11.46 11.26
N ASN A 389 4.08 -12.00 10.55
CA ASN A 389 4.20 -12.44 9.17
C ASN A 389 3.21 -11.61 8.33
N PRO A 390 3.69 -10.65 7.51
CA PRO A 390 2.82 -9.75 6.77
C PRO A 390 1.99 -10.45 5.68
N ALA A 391 2.41 -11.63 5.22
CA ALA A 391 1.69 -12.40 4.20
C ALA A 391 0.54 -13.25 4.77
N VAL A 392 0.32 -13.25 6.10
CA VAL A 392 -0.77 -14.01 6.71
C VAL A 392 -2.08 -13.26 6.55
N VAL A 393 -3.07 -13.97 6.01
CA VAL A 393 -4.45 -13.50 5.92
C VAL A 393 -5.24 -14.04 7.11
N VAL A 394 -5.86 -13.16 7.88
CA VAL A 394 -6.73 -13.53 9.00
C VAL A 394 -8.06 -14.06 8.43
N PRO A 395 -8.43 -15.34 8.69
CA PRO A 395 -9.61 -15.94 8.09
C PRO A 395 -10.86 -15.57 8.90
N GLN A 396 -11.39 -14.38 8.66
CA GLN A 396 -12.67 -13.93 9.20
C GLN A 396 -13.80 -14.86 8.71
N GLU A 397 -14.72 -15.24 9.59
CA GLU A 397 -15.85 -16.10 9.20
C GLU A 397 -16.88 -15.35 8.34
N PHE A 398 -17.10 -14.08 8.65
CA PHE A 398 -18.08 -13.21 7.98
C PHE A 398 -17.45 -11.87 7.58
N ASN A 399 -18.02 -11.21 6.55
CA ASN A 399 -17.69 -9.82 6.25
C ASN A 399 -18.28 -8.92 7.34
N MET A 400 -17.48 -8.51 8.32
CA MET A 400 -17.96 -7.78 9.49
C MET A 400 -18.19 -6.29 9.20
N GLY A 401 -19.34 -5.79 9.62
CA GLY A 401 -19.70 -4.38 9.60
C GLY A 401 -19.47 -3.68 10.93
N TYR A 402 -20.02 -2.47 11.06
CA TYR A 402 -20.00 -1.72 12.31
C TYR A 402 -20.66 -2.54 13.43
N GLU A 403 -20.11 -2.44 14.63
CA GLU A 403 -20.53 -3.21 15.82
C GLU A 403 -20.26 -4.72 15.79
N GLY A 404 -19.48 -5.21 14.82
CA GLY A 404 -19.23 -6.65 14.68
C GLY A 404 -20.47 -7.42 14.24
N MET A 405 -21.40 -6.76 13.54
CA MET A 405 -22.52 -7.42 12.88
C MET A 405 -22.11 -7.81 11.46
N PRO A 406 -22.40 -9.02 10.99
CA PRO A 406 -22.16 -9.39 9.59
C PRO A 406 -22.88 -8.41 8.64
N MET A 407 -22.16 -7.93 7.62
CA MET A 407 -22.74 -7.20 6.49
C MET A 407 -23.41 -8.14 5.48
N GLU A 408 -22.95 -9.39 5.45
CA GLU A 408 -23.44 -10.45 4.59
C GLU A 408 -23.97 -11.59 5.47
N ASP A 409 -25.09 -12.19 5.09
CA ASP A 409 -25.70 -13.32 5.82
C ASP A 409 -24.91 -14.64 5.63
N GLU A 410 -24.10 -14.71 4.57
CA GLU A 410 -23.30 -15.87 4.21
C GLU A 410 -21.85 -15.74 4.69
N ALA A 411 -21.24 -16.87 5.04
CA ALA A 411 -19.84 -16.93 5.42
C ALA A 411 -18.93 -16.66 4.21
N ILE A 412 -17.74 -16.10 4.47
CA ILE A 412 -16.75 -15.85 3.41
C ILE A 412 -16.29 -17.19 2.83
N VAL A 413 -16.38 -17.31 1.50
CA VAL A 413 -15.79 -18.43 0.77
C VAL A 413 -14.39 -18.03 0.31
N TYR A 414 -13.37 -18.58 0.96
CA TYR A 414 -11.98 -18.33 0.61
C TYR A 414 -11.59 -19.12 -0.64
N PRO A 415 -10.99 -18.48 -1.66
CA PRO A 415 -10.49 -19.17 -2.84
C PRO A 415 -9.21 -19.95 -2.52
N ALA A 416 -8.82 -20.82 -3.47
CA ALA A 416 -7.56 -21.57 -3.37
C ALA A 416 -6.38 -20.62 -3.14
N GLY A 417 -5.53 -20.95 -2.16
CA GLY A 417 -4.42 -20.11 -1.74
C GLY A 417 -4.73 -19.20 -0.55
N PHE A 418 -5.99 -19.15 -0.12
CA PHE A 418 -6.43 -18.49 1.12
C PHE A 418 -7.18 -19.46 2.07
N ASP A 419 -7.65 -20.58 1.55
CA ASP A 419 -8.43 -21.61 2.24
C ASP A 419 -7.62 -22.52 3.19
N GLY A 420 -6.28 -22.38 3.18
CA GLY A 420 -5.36 -23.16 4.01
C GLY A 420 -5.11 -22.63 5.42
N ILE A 421 -5.66 -21.46 5.78
CA ILE A 421 -5.44 -20.82 7.08
C ILE A 421 -6.66 -21.03 7.99
N SER A 422 -6.44 -21.44 9.24
CA SER A 422 -7.50 -21.69 10.21
C SER A 422 -7.18 -21.13 11.59
N VAL A 423 -8.19 -20.54 12.24
CA VAL A 423 -8.10 -20.08 13.63
C VAL A 423 -8.15 -21.27 14.58
N THR A 424 -7.21 -21.29 15.53
CA THR A 424 -7.03 -22.36 16.52
C THR A 424 -7.54 -21.98 17.91
N ASP A 425 -7.91 -20.72 18.11
CA ASP A 425 -8.49 -20.25 19.37
C ASP A 425 -9.87 -20.86 19.63
N GLU A 426 -10.08 -21.33 20.86
CA GLU A 426 -11.39 -21.83 21.30
C GLU A 426 -12.39 -20.66 21.31
N GLY A 427 -13.40 -20.74 20.45
CA GLY A 427 -14.39 -19.67 20.26
C GLY A 427 -14.09 -18.70 19.12
N GLY A 428 -13.03 -18.92 18.34
CA GLY A 428 -12.71 -18.13 17.14
C GLY A 428 -12.10 -16.76 17.44
N ILE A 429 -12.26 -15.83 16.50
CA ILE A 429 -11.68 -14.49 16.58
C ILE A 429 -12.40 -13.66 17.63
N VAL A 430 -11.63 -13.02 18.53
CA VAL A 430 -12.18 -12.19 19.60
C VAL A 430 -12.37 -10.76 19.12
N TYR A 431 -13.58 -10.42 18.71
CA TYR A 431 -13.98 -9.07 18.35
C TYR A 431 -14.26 -8.22 19.60
N MET A 432 -13.69 -7.03 19.61
CA MET A 432 -13.97 -5.99 20.58
C MET A 432 -15.11 -5.16 20.02
N SER A 433 -16.35 -5.54 20.37
CA SER A 433 -17.55 -4.75 20.08
C SER A 433 -17.38 -3.31 20.57
N PRO A 434 -18.08 -2.31 19.98
CA PRO A 434 -18.15 -0.96 20.52
C PRO A 434 -18.58 -0.91 21.99
N ASP A 435 -19.15 -1.98 22.54
CA ASP A 435 -19.07 -2.23 23.97
C ASP A 435 -18.06 -3.38 24.24
N PRO A 436 -16.90 -3.13 24.87
CA PRO A 436 -16.52 -1.93 25.61
C PRO A 436 -15.65 -0.91 24.83
N ALA A 437 -15.32 -1.14 23.55
CA ALA A 437 -14.29 -0.34 22.86
C ALA A 437 -14.69 1.11 22.52
N GLY A 438 -15.99 1.41 22.55
CA GLY A 438 -16.57 2.74 22.34
C GLY A 438 -16.16 3.39 21.02
N LEU A 439 -16.03 2.63 19.93
CA LEU A 439 -15.48 3.00 18.60
C LEU A 439 -16.21 4.16 17.85
N ASP A 440 -16.59 5.22 18.55
CA ASP A 440 -17.25 6.42 18.07
C ASP A 440 -16.26 7.62 18.11
N TRP A 441 -15.19 7.50 17.34
CA TRP A 441 -14.19 8.55 17.16
C TRP A 441 -13.76 8.63 15.71
N LYS A 442 -13.14 9.75 15.32
CA LYS A 442 -12.77 10.07 13.94
C LYS A 442 -11.30 10.39 13.84
N VAL A 443 -10.65 9.86 12.81
CA VAL A 443 -9.23 10.09 12.53
C VAL A 443 -9.08 11.04 11.35
N PRO A 444 -8.41 12.19 11.49
CA PRO A 444 -8.04 13.01 10.34
C PRO A 444 -7.15 12.20 9.39
N LEU A 445 -7.55 12.12 8.12
CA LEU A 445 -6.76 11.44 7.11
C LEU A 445 -5.59 12.33 6.68
N ARG A 446 -4.43 11.69 6.55
CA ARG A 446 -3.15 12.25 6.11
C ARG A 446 -2.48 11.21 5.21
N PRO A 447 -2.96 11.01 3.96
CA PRO A 447 -2.36 10.03 3.06
C PRO A 447 -0.88 10.36 2.82
N HIS A 448 0.00 9.39 3.03
CA HIS A 448 1.45 9.55 2.85
C HIS A 448 2.13 8.23 2.51
N LEU A 449 3.38 8.35 2.05
CA LEU A 449 4.30 7.25 1.83
C LEU A 449 5.14 7.07 3.12
N GLY A 450 5.00 5.95 3.82
CA GLY A 450 5.91 5.52 4.87
C GLY A 450 7.28 5.19 4.28
N THR A 451 7.28 4.36 3.21
CA THR A 451 8.49 4.06 2.44
C THR A 451 8.55 4.79 1.09
N LEU A 452 9.45 5.77 0.99
CA LEU A 452 9.96 6.30 -0.29
C LEU A 452 11.48 6.35 -0.22
N ALA A 453 12.13 5.66 -1.15
CA ALA A 453 13.57 5.40 -1.08
C ALA A 453 14.25 5.48 -2.45
N VAL A 454 15.58 5.59 -2.39
CA VAL A 454 16.49 5.25 -3.51
C VAL A 454 17.34 4.07 -3.10
N MET A 455 17.79 3.26 -4.04
CA MET A 455 18.59 2.09 -3.71
C MET A 455 19.93 2.51 -3.09
N PRO A 456 20.27 2.03 -1.88
CA PRO A 456 21.56 2.34 -1.28
C PRO A 456 22.70 1.59 -1.98
N SER A 457 23.89 2.19 -1.97
CA SER A 457 25.11 1.57 -2.55
C SER A 457 25.60 0.36 -1.76
N ASN A 458 25.38 0.37 -0.44
CA ASN A 458 25.52 -0.79 0.42
C ASN A 458 24.12 -1.26 0.79
N THR A 459 23.80 -2.49 0.42
CA THR A 459 22.55 -3.19 0.72
C THR A 459 22.83 -4.45 1.55
N ILE A 460 24.04 -4.60 2.09
CA ILE A 460 24.45 -5.82 2.79
C ILE A 460 23.92 -5.81 4.22
N ASN A 461 23.06 -6.78 4.53
CA ASN A 461 22.86 -7.23 5.91
C ASN A 461 23.67 -8.53 6.14
N TYR A 462 24.62 -8.53 7.06
CA TYR A 462 25.42 -9.71 7.40
C TYR A 462 24.83 -10.46 8.59
N VAL A 463 24.50 -11.75 8.40
CA VAL A 463 24.49 -12.76 9.47
C VAL A 463 25.00 -14.09 8.89
N ASP A 464 25.94 -14.71 9.59
CA ASP A 464 26.46 -16.07 9.36
C ASP A 464 27.07 -16.37 7.96
N ASP A 465 27.89 -15.46 7.41
CA ASP A 465 28.68 -15.68 6.18
C ASP A 465 27.86 -16.08 4.92
N ALA A 466 26.54 -15.95 4.94
CA ALA A 466 25.67 -16.09 3.77
C ALA A 466 25.69 -14.79 2.95
N ALA A 467 25.78 -14.90 1.62
CA ALA A 467 25.75 -13.75 0.70
C ALA A 467 24.44 -12.94 0.87
N PRO A 468 24.46 -11.61 0.68
CA PRO A 468 23.71 -10.66 1.49
C PRO A 468 22.21 -10.60 1.15
N GLY A 469 21.40 -10.57 2.20
CA GLY A 469 20.06 -10.00 2.16
C GLY A 469 20.14 -8.50 2.00
N GLY A 470 19.29 -7.95 1.12
CA GLY A 470 19.17 -6.52 0.88
C GLY A 470 18.92 -5.70 2.12
N ALA A 471 19.04 -4.37 2.02
CA ALA A 471 18.69 -3.48 3.13
C ALA A 471 17.25 -3.77 3.57
N ASN A 472 17.05 -3.94 4.89
CA ASN A 472 15.75 -4.30 5.46
C ASN A 472 14.77 -3.14 5.22
N SER A 473 13.54 -3.44 4.80
CA SER A 473 12.56 -2.39 4.51
C SER A 473 12.10 -1.60 5.74
N ILE A 474 12.35 -2.09 6.97
CA ILE A 474 11.91 -1.44 8.21
C ILE A 474 12.77 -0.23 8.56
N PRO A 475 14.10 -0.32 8.79
CA PRO A 475 14.81 0.83 9.33
C PRO A 475 15.04 1.92 8.27
N PRO A 476 14.63 3.18 8.51
CA PRO A 476 15.03 4.28 7.64
C PRO A 476 16.51 4.61 7.79
N SER A 477 17.03 5.34 6.81
CA SER A 477 18.43 5.78 6.78
C SER A 477 18.61 6.95 5.81
N ARG A 478 19.86 7.29 5.50
CA ARG A 478 20.26 8.28 4.50
C ARG A 478 19.57 8.18 3.14
N PHE A 479 19.21 6.96 2.73
CA PHE A 479 18.59 6.66 1.43
C PHE A 479 17.06 6.83 1.43
N GLY A 480 16.48 7.28 2.55
CA GLY A 480 15.04 7.22 2.79
C GLY A 480 14.66 5.91 3.47
N GLY A 481 13.81 5.12 2.82
CA GLY A 481 13.22 3.92 3.42
C GLY A 481 11.97 4.27 4.21
N ASN A 482 11.68 3.52 5.29
CA ASN A 482 10.52 3.72 6.16
C ASN A 482 10.70 4.92 7.09
N VAL A 483 10.59 6.13 6.53
CA VAL A 483 10.79 7.36 7.30
C VAL A 483 9.61 7.60 8.24
N ASP A 484 8.41 7.22 7.80
CA ASP A 484 7.15 7.33 8.53
C ASP A 484 6.90 8.75 9.04
N ASP A 485 7.09 9.73 8.15
CA ASP A 485 6.61 11.10 8.37
C ASP A 485 5.32 11.30 7.58
N TRP A 486 4.23 11.61 8.29
CA TRP A 486 2.92 11.85 7.69
C TRP A 486 2.91 13.02 6.69
N ARG A 487 3.95 13.86 6.72
CA ARG A 487 4.14 14.99 5.81
C ARG A 487 4.69 14.58 4.43
N ILE A 488 5.17 13.35 4.25
CA ILE A 488 5.58 12.76 2.95
C ILE A 488 4.33 12.40 2.13
N GLY A 489 3.49 13.41 1.92
CA GLY A 489 2.18 13.32 1.31
C GLY A 489 2.04 14.25 0.12
N LYS A 490 0.83 14.32 -0.42
CA LYS A 490 0.48 15.18 -1.57
C LYS A 490 0.93 16.63 -1.36
N GLY A 491 1.65 17.17 -2.34
CA GLY A 491 2.21 18.52 -2.33
C GLY A 491 3.60 18.63 -1.68
N GLY A 492 4.11 17.55 -1.09
CA GLY A 492 5.49 17.44 -0.64
C GLY A 492 6.45 17.07 -1.78
N THR A 493 7.69 17.49 -1.64
CA THR A 493 8.81 17.16 -2.52
C THR A 493 9.94 16.58 -1.69
N MET A 494 10.34 15.35 -2.00
CA MET A 494 11.47 14.67 -1.36
C MET A 494 12.75 14.82 -2.17
N TYR A 495 13.88 14.91 -1.49
CA TYR A 495 15.21 14.91 -2.08
C TYR A 495 16.05 13.78 -1.50
N TYR A 496 16.65 12.97 -2.38
CA TYR A 496 17.50 11.83 -2.01
C TYR A 496 18.81 11.87 -2.78
N LYS A 497 19.92 11.52 -2.13
CA LYS A 497 21.20 11.32 -2.81
C LYS A 497 21.21 9.98 -3.51
N CYS A 498 21.38 9.98 -4.82
CA CYS A 498 21.58 8.75 -5.59
C CYS A 498 22.91 8.12 -5.21
N GLU A 499 22.91 6.81 -4.94
CA GLU A 499 24.12 6.08 -4.57
C GLU A 499 24.52 5.01 -5.58
N VAL A 500 23.61 4.67 -6.49
CA VAL A 500 23.80 3.70 -7.57
C VAL A 500 23.43 4.31 -8.92
N GLU A 501 23.92 3.71 -10.01
CA GLU A 501 23.49 4.07 -11.36
C GLU A 501 21.98 3.86 -11.51
N GLY A 502 21.30 4.83 -12.14
CA GLY A 502 19.86 4.83 -12.28
C GLY A 502 19.10 5.32 -11.05
N CYS A 503 19.78 5.54 -9.91
CA CYS A 503 19.22 5.87 -8.58
C CYS A 503 18.30 4.79 -7.97
N LEU A 504 17.48 4.13 -8.81
CA LEU A 504 16.56 3.05 -8.50
C LEU A 504 15.58 3.46 -7.40
N MET A 505 14.58 4.27 -7.76
CA MET A 505 13.54 4.74 -6.85
C MET A 505 12.60 3.60 -6.47
N LEU A 506 12.23 3.52 -5.20
CA LEU A 506 11.42 2.47 -4.60
C LEU A 506 10.28 3.08 -3.78
N VAL A 507 9.08 2.53 -3.87
CA VAL A 507 7.89 3.05 -3.18
C VAL A 507 7.17 1.91 -2.47
N GLY A 508 6.87 2.08 -1.19
CA GLY A 508 6.18 1.08 -0.39
C GLY A 508 5.46 1.71 0.79
N ASP A 509 4.88 0.84 1.61
CA ASP A 509 4.32 1.16 2.92
C ASP A 509 3.46 2.43 2.96
N THR A 510 2.21 2.32 2.56
CA THR A 510 1.34 3.49 2.40
C THR A 510 0.33 3.62 3.52
N HIS A 511 0.14 4.85 3.98
CA HIS A 511 -0.61 5.14 5.19
C HIS A 511 -1.73 6.14 4.91
N ALA A 512 -2.91 5.89 5.46
CA ALA A 512 -4.05 6.79 5.39
C ALA A 512 -3.99 7.89 6.45
N ALA A 513 -3.34 7.60 7.59
CA ALA A 513 -3.15 8.51 8.70
C ALA A 513 -2.07 8.02 9.65
N GLN A 514 -1.31 8.95 10.22
CA GLN A 514 -0.35 8.67 11.28
C GLN A 514 -0.20 9.89 12.19
N GLY A 515 0.21 9.64 13.44
CA GLY A 515 0.67 10.67 14.36
C GLY A 515 2.20 10.61 14.51
N ASP A 516 2.81 11.76 14.75
CA ASP A 516 4.23 11.88 15.10
C ASP A 516 4.55 10.93 16.27
N SER A 517 5.28 9.84 15.99
CA SER A 517 5.74 8.70 16.83
C SER A 517 5.39 7.31 16.29
N GLU A 518 4.32 7.18 15.49
CA GLU A 518 3.81 5.86 15.05
C GLU A 518 3.65 4.84 16.19
N LEU A 519 3.19 5.34 17.34
CA LEU A 519 3.42 4.74 18.65
C LEU A 519 3.10 3.25 18.77
N ALA A 520 2.05 2.79 18.08
CA ALA A 520 1.51 1.44 18.19
C ALA A 520 2.37 0.39 17.46
N GLY A 521 3.35 0.82 16.65
CA GLY A 521 4.14 -0.04 15.77
C GLY A 521 3.71 0.00 14.31
N THR A 522 2.58 0.64 14.01
CA THR A 522 2.10 0.91 12.64
C THR A 522 1.22 2.15 12.61
N ALA A 523 1.06 2.70 11.43
CA ALA A 523 0.11 3.75 11.10
C ALA A 523 -1.33 3.21 10.92
N MET A 524 -2.18 3.97 10.23
CA MET A 524 -3.36 3.43 9.56
C MET A 524 -2.97 2.99 8.16
N GLU A 525 -2.49 1.76 8.07
CA GLU A 525 -2.05 1.06 6.87
C GLU A 525 -3.16 0.98 5.82
N THR A 526 -2.86 1.32 4.56
CA THR A 526 -3.82 1.22 3.44
C THR A 526 -3.09 1.12 2.10
N SER A 527 -3.70 0.50 1.10
CA SER A 527 -3.16 0.54 -0.27
C SER A 527 -3.46 1.90 -0.91
N LEU A 528 -2.48 2.51 -1.58
CA LEU A 528 -2.65 3.76 -2.31
C LEU A 528 -2.26 3.59 -3.78
N THR A 529 -2.90 4.36 -4.66
CA THR A 529 -2.31 4.71 -5.95
C THR A 529 -1.66 6.07 -5.83
N THR A 530 -0.44 6.20 -6.34
CA THR A 530 0.40 7.38 -6.15
C THR A 530 0.74 7.97 -7.50
N LYS A 531 0.89 9.29 -7.59
CA LYS A 531 1.46 9.94 -8.77
C LYS A 531 2.61 10.84 -8.37
N LEU A 532 3.75 10.58 -8.99
CA LEU A 532 5.02 11.21 -8.68
C LEU A 532 5.54 11.93 -9.92
N ARG A 533 6.25 13.04 -9.75
CA ARG A 533 7.17 13.59 -10.76
C ARG A 533 8.58 13.42 -10.26
N VAL A 534 9.46 12.97 -11.15
CA VAL A 534 10.86 12.79 -10.81
C VAL A 534 11.71 13.80 -11.56
N THR A 535 12.59 14.52 -10.85
CA THR A 535 13.58 15.44 -11.45
C THR A 535 14.96 15.08 -10.95
N LEU A 536 15.90 14.88 -11.86
CA LEU A 536 17.30 14.62 -11.55
C LEU A 536 18.11 15.92 -11.52
N HIS A 537 18.81 16.17 -10.42
CA HIS A 537 19.81 17.23 -10.28
C HIS A 537 21.22 16.64 -10.29
N LYS A 538 22.06 17.11 -11.21
CA LYS A 538 23.41 16.56 -11.39
C LYS A 538 24.38 17.08 -10.33
N GLU A 539 25.25 16.22 -9.81
CA GLU A 539 26.21 16.54 -8.74
C GLU A 539 27.01 17.83 -9.00
N ASP A 540 27.47 18.02 -10.24
CA ASP A 540 28.29 19.17 -10.66
C ASP A 540 27.55 20.50 -10.77
N SER A 541 26.22 20.47 -10.63
CA SER A 541 25.33 21.61 -10.82
C SER A 541 24.21 21.68 -9.78
N LEU A 542 24.41 21.04 -8.61
CA LEU A 542 23.42 21.03 -7.54
C LEU A 542 23.05 22.45 -7.08
N PRO A 543 21.75 22.75 -6.90
CA PRO A 543 21.32 23.93 -6.18
C PRO A 543 21.88 23.93 -4.75
N LYS A 544 22.15 25.12 -4.23
CA LYS A 544 22.67 25.31 -2.87
C LYS A 544 21.80 24.63 -1.80
N LEU A 545 20.48 24.61 -2.03
CA LEU A 545 19.48 23.99 -1.17
C LEU A 545 19.73 22.49 -0.92
N VAL A 546 20.26 21.77 -1.91
CA VAL A 546 20.46 20.31 -1.86
C VAL A 546 21.94 19.92 -1.97
N THR A 547 22.84 20.91 -1.98
CA THR A 547 24.29 20.66 -1.96
C THR A 547 24.68 20.09 -0.60
N GLY A 548 25.36 18.95 -0.60
CA GLY A 548 25.79 18.28 0.65
C GLY A 548 24.66 17.56 1.40
N VAL A 549 23.44 17.53 0.86
CA VAL A 549 22.35 16.73 1.42
C VAL A 549 22.61 15.26 1.11
N ASP A 550 22.79 14.48 2.16
CA ASP A 550 22.88 13.02 2.09
C ASP A 550 21.97 12.31 3.11
N TRP A 551 20.83 12.92 3.35
CA TRP A 551 19.71 12.39 4.15
C TRP A 551 18.40 12.75 3.42
N PRO A 552 17.28 12.08 3.73
CA PRO A 552 15.99 12.49 3.18
C PRO A 552 15.63 13.89 3.65
N LEU A 553 15.50 14.82 2.69
CA LEU A 553 15.01 16.18 2.91
C LEU A 553 13.62 16.30 2.30
N LEU A 554 12.64 16.75 3.08
CA LEU A 554 11.31 17.08 2.60
C LEU A 554 11.16 18.60 2.46
N GLU A 555 10.51 19.01 1.39
CA GLU A 555 10.06 20.38 1.16
C GLU A 555 8.55 20.38 0.94
N THR A 556 7.82 21.22 1.67
CA THR A 556 6.38 21.46 1.44
C THR A 556 6.18 22.86 0.87
N SER A 557 4.94 23.31 0.76
CA SER A 557 4.64 24.69 0.34
C SER A 557 5.25 25.75 1.27
N ASP A 558 5.41 25.45 2.55
CA ASP A 558 5.65 26.44 3.61
C ASP A 558 6.75 26.04 4.61
N GLU A 559 7.25 24.81 4.56
CA GLU A 559 8.33 24.34 5.43
C GLU A 559 9.35 23.46 4.68
N TYR A 560 10.53 23.35 5.28
CA TYR A 560 11.48 22.28 5.02
C TYR A 560 11.50 21.37 6.23
N VAL A 561 11.60 20.06 6.02
CA VAL A 561 11.66 19.07 7.09
C VAL A 561 12.93 18.24 6.93
N VAL A 562 13.82 18.35 7.92
CA VAL A 562 15.10 17.64 7.98
C VAL A 562 14.94 16.42 8.88
N HIS A 563 15.19 15.22 8.34
CA HIS A 563 15.06 13.97 9.08
C HIS A 563 16.40 13.53 9.67
N GLY A 564 16.43 13.39 10.99
CA GLY A 564 17.49 12.75 11.75
C GLY A 564 17.08 11.37 12.24
N PHE A 565 18.07 10.49 12.34
CA PHE A 565 17.89 9.12 12.81
C PHE A 565 18.94 8.77 13.87
N ALA A 566 18.70 7.74 14.68
CA ALA A 566 19.67 7.33 15.70
C ALA A 566 21.05 7.01 15.11
N TYR A 567 21.09 6.47 13.90
CA TYR A 567 22.26 6.35 13.04
C TYR A 567 21.95 6.98 11.68
N THR A 568 22.79 7.89 11.19
CA THR A 568 22.59 8.49 9.85
C THR A 568 22.70 7.42 8.77
N ASN A 569 23.69 6.54 8.91
CA ASN A 569 23.98 5.46 8.00
C ASN A 569 24.23 4.16 8.78
N TYR A 570 23.16 3.55 9.29
CA TYR A 570 23.29 2.33 10.09
C TYR A 570 23.96 1.16 9.34
N LEU A 571 23.88 1.13 8.01
CA LEU A 571 24.45 0.07 7.17
C LEU A 571 25.99 0.08 7.16
N ASP A 572 26.60 1.25 7.33
CA ASP A 572 28.05 1.41 7.33
C ASP A 572 28.62 1.79 8.72
N GLU A 573 27.79 2.34 9.61
CA GLU A 573 28.19 2.76 10.96
C GLU A 573 28.18 1.62 11.98
N LEU A 574 27.38 0.57 11.75
CA LEU A 574 27.33 -0.62 12.60
C LEU A 574 28.25 -1.72 12.03
N ASP A 575 28.97 -2.41 12.92
CA ASP A 575 29.75 -3.61 12.55
C ASP A 575 28.84 -4.73 12.00
N ASP A 576 27.61 -4.81 12.53
CA ASP A 576 26.54 -5.69 12.07
C ASP A 576 25.25 -4.86 11.97
N PRO A 577 24.79 -4.53 10.74
CA PRO A 577 23.60 -3.74 10.53
C PRO A 577 22.31 -4.33 11.12
N SER A 578 22.25 -5.64 11.39
CA SER A 578 21.09 -6.27 12.03
C SER A 578 20.89 -5.84 13.49
N ASN A 579 21.93 -5.32 14.14
CA ASN A 579 21.86 -4.79 15.50
C ASN A 579 21.08 -3.47 15.59
N ILE A 580 20.68 -2.87 14.47
CA ILE A 580 19.93 -1.60 14.45
C ILE A 580 18.65 -1.66 15.28
N PHE A 581 17.97 -2.80 15.36
CA PHE A 581 16.75 -2.94 16.18
C PHE A 581 17.02 -2.89 17.70
N ALA A 582 18.25 -3.19 18.12
CA ALA A 582 18.68 -3.09 19.51
C ALA A 582 19.35 -1.74 19.81
N GLU A 583 20.14 -1.23 18.88
CA GLU A 583 20.98 -0.04 19.08
C GLU A 583 20.32 1.28 18.63
N GLY A 584 19.45 1.25 17.63
CA GLY A 584 18.81 2.44 17.04
C GLY A 584 17.65 3.00 17.86
N ALA A 585 17.27 2.36 18.96
CA ALA A 585 16.15 2.78 19.80
C ALA A 585 16.50 3.98 20.71
N SER A 586 16.88 5.11 20.11
CA SER A 586 17.34 6.30 20.83
C SER A 586 16.85 7.62 20.20
N ILE A 587 15.88 8.26 20.85
CA ILE A 587 15.42 9.60 20.45
C ILE A 587 16.49 10.66 20.70
N ASP A 588 17.33 10.50 21.72
CA ASP A 588 18.42 11.44 21.99
C ASP A 588 19.45 11.43 20.85
N ALA A 589 19.76 10.24 20.31
CA ALA A 589 20.65 10.12 19.14
C ALA A 589 20.00 10.69 17.88
N ALA A 590 18.73 10.35 17.62
CA ALA A 590 17.99 10.88 16.49
C ALA A 590 17.86 12.41 16.51
N MET A 591 17.63 12.99 17.69
CA MET A 591 17.59 14.43 17.90
C MET A 591 18.97 15.07 17.68
N ALA A 592 20.05 14.45 18.17
CA ALA A 592 21.41 14.94 17.94
C ALA A 592 21.75 14.98 16.44
N ASP A 593 21.35 13.94 15.71
CA ASP A 593 21.51 13.86 14.28
C ASP A 593 20.68 14.93 13.53
N ALA A 594 19.39 15.06 13.85
CA ALA A 594 18.52 16.10 13.30
C ALA A 594 19.09 17.51 13.55
N TYR A 595 19.63 17.75 14.75
CA TYR A 595 20.32 19.00 15.10
C TYR A 595 21.53 19.26 14.20
N VAL A 596 22.44 18.28 14.07
CA VAL A 596 23.67 18.44 13.28
C VAL A 596 23.34 18.68 11.81
N LYS A 597 22.43 17.89 11.23
CA LYS A 597 21.97 18.04 9.85
C LYS A 597 21.34 19.41 9.62
N THR A 598 20.40 19.81 10.48
CA THR A 598 19.74 21.12 10.38
C THR A 598 20.74 22.26 10.46
N ARG A 599 21.66 22.21 11.43
CA ARG A 599 22.68 23.25 11.61
C ARG A 599 23.56 23.38 10.37
N ASN A 600 24.18 22.28 9.93
CA ASN A 600 25.10 22.31 8.81
C ASN A 600 24.38 22.77 7.54
N TRP A 601 23.19 22.20 7.27
CA TRP A 601 22.38 22.57 6.12
C TRP A 601 21.96 24.03 6.14
N LEU A 602 21.55 24.59 7.27
CA LEU A 602 21.18 26.01 7.36
C LEU A 602 22.38 26.93 7.10
N MET A 603 23.54 26.60 7.66
CA MET A 603 24.79 27.34 7.43
C MET A 603 25.14 27.32 5.93
N ASP A 604 25.10 26.14 5.32
CA ASP A 604 25.48 25.95 3.93
C ASP A 604 24.45 26.54 2.96
N ALA A 605 23.15 26.29 3.15
CA ALA A 605 22.11 26.76 2.24
C ALA A 605 21.85 28.28 2.35
N TRP A 606 22.01 28.89 3.53
CA TRP A 606 21.71 30.32 3.76
C TRP A 606 22.91 31.21 4.08
N ASP A 607 24.15 30.70 4.04
CA ASP A 607 25.37 31.46 4.38
C ASP A 607 25.36 32.03 5.80
N LEU A 608 24.75 31.31 6.74
CA LEU A 608 24.69 31.72 8.14
C LEU A 608 25.96 31.30 8.87
N ILE A 609 26.40 32.11 9.84
CA ILE A 609 27.37 31.63 10.83
C ILE A 609 26.69 30.70 11.85
N GLU A 610 27.48 29.92 12.58
CA GLU A 610 26.92 28.95 13.55
C GLU A 610 26.07 29.64 14.63
N GLU A 611 26.48 30.80 15.14
CA GLU A 611 25.71 31.54 16.15
C GLU A 611 24.35 32.04 15.64
N GLU A 612 24.28 32.51 14.39
CA GLU A 612 23.02 32.91 13.76
C GLU A 612 22.12 31.70 13.53
N THR A 613 22.72 30.60 13.08
CA THR A 613 22.02 29.34 12.83
C THR A 613 21.40 28.78 14.10
N ILE A 614 22.15 28.73 15.21
CA ILE A 614 21.64 28.29 16.51
C ILE A 614 20.51 29.21 16.99
N ALA A 615 20.61 30.52 16.78
CA ALA A 615 19.54 31.45 17.13
C ALA A 615 18.26 31.19 16.32
N VAL A 616 18.38 30.93 15.01
CA VAL A 616 17.25 30.53 14.15
C VAL A 616 16.64 29.23 14.63
N MET A 617 17.45 28.19 14.81
CA MET A 617 17.00 26.86 15.23
C MET A 617 16.26 26.90 16.57
N THR A 618 16.78 27.65 17.54
CA THR A 618 16.18 27.72 18.89
C THR A 618 14.84 28.48 18.91
N THR A 619 14.63 29.40 17.96
CA THR A 619 13.47 30.31 18.01
C THR A 619 12.37 29.98 17.00
N SER A 620 12.73 29.25 15.94
CA SER A 620 11.87 29.10 14.76
C SER A 620 11.86 27.69 14.16
N VAL A 621 12.59 26.72 14.74
CA VAL A 621 12.59 25.33 14.27
C VAL A 621 11.95 24.44 15.33
N ASP A 622 10.97 23.65 14.91
CA ASP A 622 10.29 22.69 15.78
C ASP A 622 10.87 21.29 15.57
N TYR A 623 11.36 20.69 16.65
CA TYR A 623 11.84 19.31 16.64
C TYR A 623 10.78 18.37 17.20
N SER A 624 10.44 17.33 16.43
CA SER A 624 9.38 16.38 16.77
C SER A 624 9.83 14.95 16.50
N VAL A 625 9.25 14.01 17.25
CA VAL A 625 9.47 12.58 17.02
C VAL A 625 8.79 12.17 15.72
N THR A 626 9.52 11.52 14.81
CA THR A 626 8.94 11.00 13.56
C THR A 626 8.27 9.65 13.84
N GLN A 627 9.09 8.67 14.25
CA GLN A 627 8.69 7.33 14.68
C GLN A 627 9.60 6.81 15.78
N VAL A 628 9.11 5.82 16.53
CA VAL A 628 9.86 5.09 17.59
C VAL A 628 9.69 3.57 17.49
N VAL A 629 9.56 3.05 16.28
CA VAL A 629 9.15 1.65 16.07
C VAL A 629 10.03 0.88 15.06
N ASP A 630 10.81 1.56 14.23
CA ASP A 630 11.47 0.95 13.06
C ASP A 630 12.93 0.55 13.26
N GLY A 631 13.32 0.31 14.52
CA GLY A 631 14.71 0.03 14.87
C GLY A 631 15.57 1.29 14.86
N ASN A 632 15.74 1.97 13.71
CA ASN A 632 16.44 3.24 13.62
C ASN A 632 15.47 4.41 13.86
N TRP A 633 15.31 4.84 15.12
CA TRP A 633 14.30 5.84 15.48
C TRP A 633 14.54 7.21 14.85
N GLY A 634 13.44 7.93 14.59
CA GLY A 634 13.45 9.19 13.86
C GLY A 634 13.06 10.42 14.69
N CYS A 635 13.75 11.53 14.43
CA CYS A 635 13.39 12.87 14.88
C CYS A 635 13.50 13.82 13.69
N HIS A 636 12.51 14.69 13.47
CA HIS A 636 12.54 15.65 12.37
C HIS A 636 12.54 17.09 12.89
N ALA A 637 13.24 17.95 12.16
CA ALA A 637 13.26 19.40 12.37
C ALA A 637 12.39 20.06 11.29
N SER A 638 11.35 20.78 11.70
CA SER A 638 10.46 21.54 10.81
C SER A 638 10.88 23.00 10.79
N ILE A 639 11.28 23.50 9.62
CA ILE A 639 11.79 24.85 9.41
C ILE A 639 10.83 25.63 8.50
N PRO A 640 10.06 26.61 9.02
CA PRO A 640 9.19 27.43 8.20
C PRO A 640 9.99 28.26 7.18
N LYS A 641 9.62 28.17 5.90
CA LYS A 641 10.23 28.94 4.80
C LYS A 641 10.18 30.45 5.04
N PHE A 642 9.16 30.91 5.76
CA PHE A 642 8.97 32.31 6.13
C PHE A 642 10.20 32.91 6.87
N VAL A 643 10.94 32.10 7.63
CA VAL A 643 12.13 32.58 8.38
C VAL A 643 13.16 33.22 7.46
N PHE A 644 13.19 32.81 6.19
CA PHE A 644 14.13 33.30 5.19
C PHE A 644 13.49 34.23 4.14
N ASP A 645 12.21 34.59 4.32
CA ASP A 645 11.52 35.49 3.40
C ASP A 645 12.07 36.93 3.50
N LYS A 646 12.52 37.46 2.36
CA LYS A 646 13.06 38.82 2.22
C LYS A 646 12.05 39.81 1.64
N SER A 647 10.83 39.38 1.35
CA SER A 647 9.78 40.20 0.74
C SER A 647 9.23 41.29 1.67
N GLY A 648 9.43 41.14 2.98
CA GLY A 648 8.83 42.00 4.01
C GLY A 648 7.36 41.68 4.29
N ALA A 649 6.85 40.55 3.80
CA ALA A 649 5.52 40.06 4.15
C ALA A 649 5.39 39.85 5.66
N ALA A 650 4.22 40.18 6.21
CA ALA A 650 3.92 39.87 7.61
C ALA A 650 3.69 38.37 7.77
N TYR A 651 4.16 37.80 8.87
CA TYR A 651 3.85 36.40 9.20
C TYR A 651 2.34 36.22 9.40
N ASP A 652 1.76 35.23 8.71
CA ASP A 652 0.35 34.92 8.88
C ASP A 652 0.15 34.01 10.11
N TYR A 653 -0.15 34.63 11.25
CA TYR A 653 -0.50 33.92 12.46
C TYR A 653 -1.80 33.11 12.37
N SER A 654 -2.60 33.27 11.30
CA SER A 654 -3.86 32.53 11.13
C SER A 654 -3.66 31.02 10.97
N CYS A 655 -2.47 30.62 10.52
CA CYS A 655 -2.04 29.23 10.29
C CYS A 655 -1.30 28.59 11.47
N THR A 656 -0.85 29.36 12.47
CA THR A 656 -0.24 28.77 13.67
C THR A 656 -1.29 27.99 14.46
N THR A 657 -1.07 26.69 14.64
CA THR A 657 -1.96 25.75 15.32
C THR A 657 -1.93 25.94 16.85
N SER A 658 -2.27 27.15 17.29
CA SER A 658 -2.83 27.43 18.61
C SER A 658 -4.29 27.88 18.45
N LYS A 659 -5.05 27.16 17.60
CA LYS A 659 -6.50 27.13 17.75
C LYS A 659 -6.81 26.10 18.82
N THR A 660 -6.66 26.50 20.08
CA THR A 660 -7.38 25.83 21.17
C THR A 660 -8.84 25.70 20.73
N PRO A 661 -9.45 24.50 20.78
CA PRO A 661 -10.90 24.36 20.59
C PRO A 661 -11.58 25.14 21.72
N GLY A 662 -11.89 26.40 21.47
CA GLY A 662 -12.30 27.34 22.52
C GLY A 662 -12.48 28.78 22.06
N ARG A 663 -11.88 29.18 20.93
CA ARG A 663 -12.20 30.46 20.29
C ARG A 663 -13.04 30.26 19.04
N ARG A 664 -14.29 29.83 19.26
CA ARG A 664 -15.37 30.32 18.39
C ARG A 664 -15.25 31.84 18.38
N ASN A 665 -15.42 32.44 17.21
CA ASN A 665 -15.85 33.83 17.08
C ASN A 665 -17.14 34.00 17.89
N LEU A 666 -17.01 34.28 19.19
CA LEU A 666 -18.04 34.85 20.03
C LEU A 666 -18.21 36.31 19.59
N LYS A 667 -18.73 36.50 18.38
CA LYS A 667 -19.61 37.63 18.17
C LYS A 667 -20.80 37.38 19.12
N SER A 668 -20.83 38.19 20.18
CA SER A 668 -21.99 38.49 21.04
C SER A 668 -22.58 37.41 21.97
N THR A 669 -21.77 36.66 22.72
CA THR A 669 -22.22 36.27 24.07
C THR A 669 -21.08 36.43 25.05
N HIS A 670 -21.08 37.57 25.76
CA HIS A 670 -20.45 37.61 27.08
C HIS A 670 -20.99 36.41 27.87
N GLN A 671 -20.14 35.43 28.20
CA GLN A 671 -20.28 34.79 29.51
C GLN A 671 -20.16 35.94 30.51
N ARG A 672 -21.33 36.43 30.94
CA ARG A 672 -21.49 37.50 31.89
C ARG A 672 -20.76 37.04 33.15
N ARG A 673 -19.56 37.56 33.39
CA ARG A 673 -18.98 37.51 34.74
C ARG A 673 -20.08 38.06 35.63
N LEU A 674 -20.53 37.24 36.57
CA LEU A 674 -21.53 37.66 37.54
C LEU A 674 -21.00 38.91 38.22
N LYS A 675 -21.82 39.95 38.29
CA LYS A 675 -21.48 41.14 39.07
C LYS A 675 -21.35 40.74 40.53
N GLU A 676 -20.58 41.50 41.30
CA GLU A 676 -20.33 41.22 42.72
C GLU A 676 -21.62 40.96 43.51
N ASP A 677 -22.68 41.73 43.24
CA ASP A 677 -23.99 41.54 43.86
C ASP A 677 -24.68 40.22 43.44
N GLU A 678 -24.54 39.81 42.17
CA GLU A 678 -25.09 38.54 41.68
C GLU A 678 -24.38 37.34 42.33
N ARG A 679 -23.06 37.47 42.61
CA ARG A 679 -22.27 36.45 43.33
C ARG A 679 -22.64 36.38 44.81
N ARG A 680 -22.90 37.53 45.45
CA ARG A 680 -23.37 37.59 46.84
C ARG A 680 -24.73 36.92 47.00
N ASP A 681 -25.66 37.16 46.07
CA ASP A 681 -26.99 36.53 46.06
C ASP A 681 -26.90 35.01 45.85
N LEU A 682 -26.05 34.56 44.93
CA LEU A 682 -25.79 33.13 44.69
C LEU A 682 -25.16 32.46 45.92
N PHE A 683 -24.19 33.10 46.58
CA PHE A 683 -23.56 32.55 47.78
C PHE A 683 -24.55 32.47 48.95
N ALA A 684 -25.39 33.49 49.15
CA ALA A 684 -26.45 33.50 50.16
C ALA A 684 -27.49 32.38 49.90
N LYS A 685 -27.76 32.07 48.63
CA LYS A 685 -28.70 31.01 48.22
C LYS A 685 -28.18 29.60 48.48
N TYR A 686 -26.88 29.34 48.35
CA TYR A 686 -26.33 27.97 48.31
C TYR A 686 -25.35 27.60 49.44
N ALA A 687 -24.79 28.56 50.19
CA ALA A 687 -23.73 28.28 51.17
C ALA A 687 -24.19 28.14 52.64
N GLY A 688 -25.45 28.49 52.95
CA GLY A 688 -25.99 28.45 54.33
C GLY A 688 -25.44 29.56 55.25
N GLU A 689 -26.23 29.99 56.22
CA GLU A 689 -26.11 31.27 56.96
C GLU A 689 -24.86 31.46 57.87
N SER A 690 -23.83 30.61 57.81
CA SER A 690 -22.74 30.64 58.81
C SER A 690 -21.49 31.45 58.43
N ALA A 691 -21.39 31.98 57.20
CA ALA A 691 -20.32 32.91 56.80
C ALA A 691 -20.75 33.79 55.62
N SER A 692 -20.44 35.09 55.66
CA SER A 692 -20.79 36.00 54.56
C SER A 692 -19.85 35.82 53.35
N TYR A 693 -20.31 36.19 52.15
CA TYR A 693 -19.51 36.18 50.92
C TYR A 693 -18.15 36.87 51.13
N GLU A 694 -18.13 37.99 51.84
CA GLU A 694 -16.93 38.79 52.12
C GLU A 694 -15.94 38.02 53.01
N GLU A 695 -16.41 37.29 54.03
CA GLU A 695 -15.55 36.45 54.86
C GLU A 695 -14.97 35.26 54.07
N HIS A 696 -15.77 34.68 53.18
CA HIS A 696 -15.34 33.52 52.39
C HIS A 696 -14.34 33.91 51.29
N HIS A 697 -14.60 35.02 50.60
CA HIS A 697 -13.67 35.62 49.65
C HIS A 697 -12.37 36.05 50.36
N ALA A 698 -12.46 36.69 51.53
CA ALA A 698 -11.28 37.07 52.32
C ALA A 698 -10.46 35.85 52.77
N ARG A 699 -11.10 34.73 53.16
CA ARG A 699 -10.39 33.48 53.48
C ARG A 699 -9.64 32.91 52.28
N PHE A 700 -10.26 32.90 51.09
CA PHE A 700 -9.58 32.43 49.88
C PHE A 700 -8.46 33.37 49.46
N PHE A 701 -8.70 34.67 49.50
CA PHE A 701 -7.68 35.68 49.28
C PHE A 701 -6.50 35.46 50.24
N ASN A 702 -6.75 35.34 51.55
CA ASN A 702 -5.71 35.09 52.55
C ASN A 702 -4.95 33.78 52.30
N LYS A 703 -5.63 32.68 51.95
CA LYS A 703 -4.97 31.41 51.57
C LYS A 703 -4.09 31.53 50.33
N VAL A 704 -4.52 32.30 49.34
CA VAL A 704 -3.74 32.59 48.13
C VAL A 704 -2.53 33.47 48.45
N THR A 705 -2.64 34.34 49.46
CA THR A 705 -1.55 35.27 49.84
C THR A 705 -0.60 34.76 50.92
N GLU A 706 -1.03 33.84 51.80
CA GLU A 706 -0.18 33.28 52.88
C GLU A 706 1.06 32.56 52.34
N SER A 707 1.04 32.09 51.09
CA SER A 707 2.16 31.42 50.43
C SER A 707 3.06 32.36 49.60
N CYS A 708 2.80 33.67 49.55
CA CYS A 708 3.67 34.62 48.85
C CYS A 708 3.84 35.97 49.57
N GLU A 709 4.92 36.12 50.34
CA GLU A 709 5.30 37.39 50.98
C GLU A 709 5.76 38.47 49.97
N SER A 710 6.15 38.12 48.73
CA SER A 710 6.78 39.04 47.77
C SER A 710 5.92 39.48 46.58
N CYS A 711 4.72 38.93 46.35
CA CYS A 711 3.96 39.22 45.13
C CYS A 711 3.13 40.52 45.28
N GLY A 712 3.66 41.64 44.77
CA GLY A 712 3.12 43.00 44.91
C GLY A 712 2.01 43.42 43.94
N GLU A 713 1.06 42.56 43.55
CA GLU A 713 -0.15 43.02 42.82
C GLU A 713 -1.45 42.46 43.41
N SER A 714 -2.28 43.34 43.96
CA SER A 714 -3.55 43.01 44.63
C SER A 714 -4.68 42.63 43.68
N SER A 715 -4.65 43.12 42.44
CA SER A 715 -5.71 42.92 41.43
C SER A 715 -5.75 41.49 40.88
N LEU A 716 -4.59 40.92 40.56
CA LEU A 716 -4.48 39.54 40.06
C LEU A 716 -4.86 38.51 41.13
N ARG A 717 -4.54 38.81 42.39
CA ARG A 717 -4.90 37.99 43.56
C ARG A 717 -6.40 37.97 43.80
N GLY A 718 -7.07 39.12 43.69
CA GLY A 718 -8.52 39.21 43.74
C GLY A 718 -9.18 38.41 42.61
N LEU A 719 -8.65 38.50 41.40
CA LEU A 719 -9.13 37.72 40.26
C LEU A 719 -8.99 36.20 40.46
N LEU A 720 -7.90 35.76 41.09
CA LEU A 720 -7.70 34.34 41.40
C LEU A 720 -8.68 33.86 42.47
N ALA A 721 -8.85 34.64 43.55
CA ALA A 721 -9.81 34.33 44.61
C ALA A 721 -11.24 34.22 44.06
N ASP A 722 -11.62 35.14 43.16
CA ASP A 722 -12.89 35.10 42.43
C ASP A 722 -13.05 33.80 41.61
N LYS A 723 -12.02 33.41 40.86
CA LYS A 723 -12.08 32.19 40.03
C LYS A 723 -12.22 30.92 40.87
N PHE A 724 -11.55 30.84 42.02
CA PHE A 724 -11.69 29.70 42.93
C PHE A 724 -13.08 29.66 43.57
N LEU A 725 -13.65 30.82 43.88
CA LEU A 725 -15.02 30.92 44.38
C LEU A 725 -16.03 30.47 43.32
N ASP A 726 -15.88 30.93 42.07
CA ASP A 726 -16.72 30.55 40.93
C ASP A 726 -16.66 29.02 40.71
N ALA A 727 -15.46 28.41 40.71
CA ALA A 727 -15.30 26.96 40.56
C ALA A 727 -15.97 26.16 41.70
N LYS A 728 -15.95 26.69 42.93
CA LYS A 728 -16.57 26.03 44.08
C LYS A 728 -18.10 26.10 44.04
N LEU A 729 -18.65 27.23 43.58
CA LEU A 729 -20.10 27.37 43.35
C LEU A 729 -20.56 26.41 42.25
N ASP A 730 -19.81 26.32 41.15
CA ASP A 730 -20.07 25.43 40.02
C ASP A 730 -20.07 23.95 40.45
N ALA A 731 -19.12 23.57 41.32
CA ALA A 731 -19.07 22.22 41.89
C ALA A 731 -20.26 21.94 42.83
N TYR A 732 -20.72 22.94 43.59
CA TYR A 732 -21.86 22.79 44.49
C TYR A 732 -23.20 22.71 43.74
N GLU A 733 -23.38 23.48 42.67
CA GLU A 733 -24.55 23.37 41.78
C GLU A 733 -24.59 22.00 41.10
N LYS A 734 -23.45 21.49 40.61
CA LYS A 734 -23.36 20.13 40.05
C LYS A 734 -23.62 19.04 41.09
N ALA A 735 -23.21 19.25 42.34
CA ALA A 735 -23.45 18.29 43.42
C ALA A 735 -24.89 18.31 43.97
N THR A 736 -25.64 19.39 43.76
CA THR A 736 -27.06 19.52 44.18
C THR A 736 -28.06 19.25 43.05
N ALA A 737 -27.58 19.16 41.80
CA ALA A 737 -28.37 18.75 40.64
C ALA A 737 -28.42 17.22 40.43
N ASN A 738 -27.59 16.46 41.15
CA ASN A 738 -27.65 15.01 41.32
C ASN A 738 -28.29 14.66 42.68
#